data_AF-A0A516SFZ6-F1
#
_entry.id   AF-A0A516SFZ6-F1
#
_cell.length_a   1.000
_cell.length_b   1.000
_cell.length_c   1.000
_cell.angle_alpha   90.00
_cell.angle_beta   90.00
_cell.angle_gamma   90.00
#
_symmetry.space_group_name_H-M   'P 1'
#
loop_
_entity.id
_entity.type
_entity.pdbx_description
1 polymer ?
#
loop_
_entity_poly.entity_id
_entity_poly.type
_entity_poly.pdbx_seq_one_letter_code
_entity_poly.pdbx_strand_id
1 'polypeptide(L)'
;MPRLTLLSFLLSCAFAANADDLAGPTVLHADRVEGLGQAETTARGNVLVEQDGRRIEAEWMKLFSASNEIRAGDHTRLTQRQDVLEGGQLYLKDDTRTGELANPTFRMGQRNGRGDAVKLLFEGPEKYRLDTARFTTCQPGRDDWFIRARDLELDYSRNLGVARHGSIEFLGVPLLYSPYLDFTLDGSRKSGLLSPSIGSGTGGLEVTVPFYWNIAPNADATLSPRIIAKRGVLLSNEVRYLGPNYDGQLSVETILKDRMYGQRRSAVNYQHRHAFSPAWHGALNLQKTTDDRYFADFGDRIAVASQTFLPREGILSYQQDSLGAFVRVQRYQTLQDPTNQVDEPYARLPQVVMNYNRSLPNGLRLDVSTDATRFARAWSRDKLPRPEGSRYFAYPSISLPLEHAAGFITPKLGFHSTTYKLQNGTRFSRDLPIFSLDTGLFFDRESRLLGRDMVQSLEPRAYYVRIPYRDQRAFPNFDSGLADFNFAQMFSENQYTGSDRINDANQLTLAVTSRLFEADNGVERARVAIGQRFYFDDQRVTLTETARRQDVTASDLIATVGGQPLDNWWVDAAVQTDSNAHRTRKASLNLRYQPQPGKLLNLRYRMDKLTDIKQIDLSAQWPIGRNWHVVARQNWSIKDRRSLERLAGLEYNGGCWVFRMVTQRFVTSGNQTSSPFFLQLELNDLGRLGSNPLQTLKESIPGYTKLN
;
A
#
# COMPACT_ATOMS: atom_id res chain seq x y z
N MET A 1 9.75 6.77 -0.82
CA MET A 1 11.15 6.66 -1.29
C MET A 1 11.96 7.69 -0.52
N PRO A 2 13.16 7.38 -0.01
CA PRO A 2 13.95 8.34 0.75
C PRO A 2 14.34 9.45 -0.20
N ARG A 3 13.74 10.59 0.07
CA ARG A 3 13.75 11.73 -0.80
C ARG A 3 14.73 12.66 -0.12
N LEU A 4 15.98 12.72 -0.57
CA LEU A 4 16.89 13.82 -0.19
C LEU A 4 16.36 15.19 -0.67
N THR A 5 15.10 15.26 -1.11
CA THR A 5 14.28 16.44 -1.40
C THR A 5 13.82 17.19 -0.14
N LEU A 6 14.53 17.09 0.98
CA LEU A 6 14.21 17.90 2.15
C LEU A 6 15.35 18.74 2.67
N LEU A 7 16.61 18.49 2.30
CA LEU A 7 17.55 19.63 2.26
C LEU A 7 16.95 20.77 1.42
N SER A 8 16.20 20.39 0.37
CA SER A 8 15.45 21.32 -0.45
C SER A 8 14.27 21.94 0.27
N PHE A 9 13.37 21.15 0.86
CA PHE A 9 12.25 21.73 1.60
C PHE A 9 12.67 22.55 2.83
N LEU A 10 13.86 22.34 3.36
CA LEU A 10 14.26 22.88 4.65
C LEU A 10 15.21 24.06 4.57
N LEU A 11 15.76 24.38 3.41
CA LEU A 11 16.45 25.65 3.17
C LEU A 11 15.64 26.49 2.20
N SER A 12 14.39 26.78 2.55
CA SER A 12 13.66 27.93 2.02
C SER A 12 13.74 29.08 3.02
N CYS A 13 14.91 29.70 3.13
CA CYS A 13 15.04 31.02 3.70
C CYS A 13 14.26 31.98 2.80
N ALA A 14 13.12 32.47 3.27
CA ALA A 14 12.28 33.39 2.53
C ALA A 14 12.82 34.84 2.60
N PHE A 15 14.15 34.99 2.66
CA PHE A 15 14.85 36.26 2.51
C PHE A 15 14.78 36.79 1.07
N ALA A 16 14.33 35.95 0.13
CA ALA A 16 13.91 36.34 -1.21
C ALA A 16 12.70 37.30 -1.12
N ALA A 17 12.97 38.58 -1.35
CA ALA A 17 11.94 39.60 -1.54
C ALA A 17 11.62 39.75 -3.04
N ASN A 18 10.33 39.83 -3.36
CA ASN A 18 9.86 40.21 -4.70
C ASN A 18 10.43 41.58 -5.07
N ALA A 19 10.75 41.77 -6.34
CA ALA A 19 11.39 42.97 -6.87
C ALA A 19 10.45 44.18 -7.07
N ASP A 20 9.18 44.11 -6.59
CA ASP A 20 8.14 45.11 -6.88
C ASP A 20 7.56 45.84 -5.66
N ASP A 21 8.16 45.72 -4.46
CA ASP A 21 7.76 46.59 -3.34
C ASP A 21 8.43 47.96 -3.47
N LEU A 22 7.61 48.99 -3.71
CA LEU A 22 7.99 50.40 -3.53
C LEU A 22 8.58 50.57 -2.12
N ALA A 23 9.84 51.00 -2.03
CA ALA A 23 10.56 51.16 -0.77
C ALA A 23 9.72 51.95 0.25
N GLY A 24 9.25 51.25 1.29
CA GLY A 24 8.56 51.86 2.41
C GLY A 24 9.50 52.73 3.24
N PRO A 25 8.97 53.63 4.09
CA PRO A 25 9.80 54.44 4.97
C PRO A 25 10.61 53.56 5.93
N THR A 26 11.92 53.78 6.00
CA THR A 26 12.77 53.19 7.04
C THR A 26 12.47 53.84 8.38
N VAL A 27 11.98 53.07 9.34
CA VAL A 27 11.70 53.53 10.69
C VAL A 27 12.82 53.07 11.62
N LEU A 28 13.47 54.02 12.31
CA LEU A 28 14.56 53.76 13.25
C LEU A 28 14.13 54.16 14.67
N HIS A 29 14.21 53.21 15.60
CA HIS A 29 14.04 53.41 17.03
C HIS A 29 15.35 53.05 17.76
N ALA A 30 15.77 53.88 18.72
CA ALA A 30 16.93 53.61 19.58
C ALA A 30 16.90 54.53 20.81
N ASP A 31 17.64 54.18 21.85
CA ASP A 31 17.80 55.00 23.05
C ASP A 31 18.56 56.31 22.74
N ARG A 32 19.52 56.24 21.81
CA ARG A 32 20.30 57.39 21.35
C ARG A 32 20.55 57.31 19.85
N VAL A 33 20.26 58.40 19.14
CA VAL A 33 20.54 58.56 17.70
C VAL A 33 21.41 59.81 17.50
N GLU A 34 22.54 59.65 16.81
CA GLU A 34 23.49 60.71 16.49
C GLU A 34 23.71 60.75 14.97
N GLY A 35 23.54 61.92 14.36
CA GLY A 35 23.77 62.13 12.93
C GLY A 35 25.02 62.97 12.67
N LEU A 36 25.91 62.48 11.80
CA LEU A 36 27.00 63.26 11.19
C LEU A 36 26.54 63.74 9.81
N GLY A 37 25.77 64.83 9.79
CA GLY A 37 25.17 65.39 8.58
C GLY A 37 24.15 64.45 7.93
N GLN A 38 24.06 64.46 6.59
CA GLN A 38 23.24 63.49 5.82
C GLN A 38 23.98 62.18 5.50
N ALA A 39 25.25 62.04 5.92
CA ALA A 39 26.15 60.97 5.45
C ALA A 39 26.19 59.73 6.35
N GLU A 40 26.17 59.89 7.68
CA GLU A 40 26.22 58.79 8.66
C GLU A 40 25.22 59.03 9.80
N THR A 41 24.40 58.03 10.10
CA THR A 41 23.54 57.99 11.30
C THR A 41 23.98 56.84 12.19
N THR A 42 24.36 57.13 13.43
CA THR A 42 24.72 56.14 14.44
C THR A 42 23.62 56.05 15.49
N ALA A 43 23.10 54.85 15.72
CA ALA A 43 22.12 54.53 16.74
C ALA A 43 22.73 53.59 17.79
N ARG A 44 22.39 53.78 19.07
CA ARG A 44 22.86 52.96 20.19
C ARG A 44 21.75 52.73 21.23
N GLY A 45 21.73 51.53 21.80
CA GLY A 45 20.78 51.08 22.82
C GLY A 45 19.45 50.69 22.20
N ASN A 46 19.06 49.41 22.36
CA ASN A 46 17.81 48.84 21.88
C ASN A 46 17.45 49.25 20.44
N VAL A 47 18.44 49.21 19.53
CA VAL A 47 18.27 49.71 18.17
C VAL A 47 17.36 48.78 17.40
N LEU A 48 16.33 49.35 16.78
CA LEU A 48 15.34 48.67 15.96
C LEU A 48 15.16 49.45 14.66
N VAL A 49 15.47 48.80 13.53
CA VAL A 49 15.17 49.31 12.19
C VAL A 49 14.11 48.44 11.54
N GLU A 50 13.04 49.07 11.07
CA GLU A 50 11.98 48.43 10.28
C GLU A 50 11.92 49.03 8.88
N GLN A 51 11.97 48.17 7.87
CA GLN A 51 11.91 48.56 6.46
C GLN A 51 11.36 47.37 5.65
N ASP A 52 10.33 47.58 4.83
CA ASP A 52 9.77 46.57 3.92
C ASP A 52 9.45 45.21 4.58
N GLY A 53 8.90 45.25 5.80
CA GLY A 53 8.57 44.04 6.58
C GLY A 53 9.79 43.26 7.12
N ARG A 54 10.99 43.83 6.97
CA ARG A 54 12.24 43.38 7.59
C ARG A 54 12.48 44.19 8.87
N ARG A 55 12.80 43.48 9.94
CA ARG A 55 13.12 44.05 11.25
C ARG A 55 14.55 43.70 11.63
N ILE A 56 15.39 44.69 11.87
CA ILE A 56 16.78 44.54 12.30
C ILE A 56 16.92 45.11 13.71
N GLU A 57 17.29 44.27 14.66
CA GLU A 57 17.51 44.63 16.05
C GLU A 57 19.00 44.50 16.37
N ALA A 58 19.58 45.46 17.09
CA ALA A 58 20.98 45.41 17.54
C ALA A 58 21.26 46.34 18.74
N GLU A 59 22.41 46.16 19.39
CA GLU A 59 22.86 47.09 20.45
C GLU A 59 23.37 48.42 19.87
N TRP A 60 23.96 48.37 18.68
CA TRP A 60 24.35 49.55 17.93
C TRP A 60 24.14 49.33 16.43
N MET A 61 23.87 50.41 15.72
CA MET A 61 23.76 50.41 14.26
C MET A 61 24.34 51.68 13.66
N LYS A 62 24.99 51.56 12.51
CA LYS A 62 25.47 52.66 11.68
C LYS A 62 24.86 52.55 10.29
N LEU A 63 24.24 53.62 9.85
CA LEU A 63 23.62 53.76 8.52
C LEU A 63 24.43 54.80 7.73
N PHE A 64 24.98 54.40 6.59
CA PHE A 64 25.74 55.27 5.70
C PHE A 64 24.92 55.56 4.45
N SER A 65 24.35 56.76 4.35
CA SER A 65 23.42 57.13 3.25
C SER A 65 24.11 57.19 1.88
N ALA A 66 25.40 57.53 1.83
CA ALA A 66 26.14 57.68 0.57
C ALA A 66 26.49 56.32 -0.08
N SER A 67 26.69 55.28 0.72
CA SER A 67 27.07 53.94 0.28
C SER A 67 25.97 52.90 0.46
N ASN A 68 24.79 53.31 0.96
CA ASN A 68 23.68 52.45 1.35
C ASN A 68 24.13 51.27 2.25
N GLU A 69 25.06 51.54 3.17
CA GLU A 69 25.61 50.53 4.07
C GLU A 69 24.95 50.57 5.46
N ILE A 70 24.59 49.40 5.95
CA ILE A 70 24.13 49.15 7.31
C ILE A 70 25.20 48.30 8.01
N ARG A 71 25.68 48.78 9.16
CA ARG A 71 26.56 48.02 10.05
C ARG A 71 25.90 47.90 11.41
N ALA A 72 25.71 46.70 11.91
CA ALA A 72 25.14 46.45 13.23
C ALA A 72 25.98 45.42 13.98
N GLY A 73 25.94 45.43 15.31
CA GLY A 73 26.83 44.57 16.09
C GLY A 73 26.38 44.27 17.53
N ASP A 74 27.29 43.58 18.22
CA ASP A 74 27.17 42.92 19.53
C ASP A 74 26.14 41.77 19.55
N HIS A 75 24.89 42.05 19.20
CA HIS A 75 23.86 41.03 18.99
C HIS A 75 22.88 41.51 17.92
N THR A 76 23.06 41.06 16.68
CA THR A 76 22.17 41.42 15.58
C THR A 76 21.10 40.36 15.41
N ARG A 77 19.83 40.77 15.46
CA ARG A 77 18.67 39.93 15.17
C ARG A 77 17.91 40.50 13.97
N LEU A 78 17.93 39.75 12.89
CA LEU A 78 17.24 40.05 11.64
C LEU A 78 16.02 39.13 11.53
N THR A 79 14.82 39.72 11.60
CA THR A 79 13.56 39.03 11.37
C THR A 79 12.97 39.46 10.04
N GLN A 80 12.62 38.49 9.19
CA GLN A 80 11.92 38.74 7.95
C GLN A 80 10.79 37.73 7.81
N ARG A 81 9.54 38.23 7.73
CA ARG A 81 8.33 37.40 7.76
C ARG A 81 8.24 36.54 9.04
N GLN A 82 8.58 35.25 8.96
CA GLN A 82 8.60 34.30 10.08
C GLN A 82 10.00 33.69 10.32
N ASP A 83 10.98 34.04 9.50
CA ASP A 83 12.35 33.56 9.63
C ASP A 83 13.15 34.53 10.53
N VAL A 84 13.98 33.95 11.39
CA VAL A 84 14.80 34.68 12.35
C VAL A 84 16.26 34.30 12.13
N LEU A 85 17.10 35.30 11.90
CA LEU A 85 18.55 35.21 11.88
C LEU A 85 19.11 35.99 13.06
N GLU A 86 19.98 35.37 13.84
CA GLU A 86 20.65 36.01 14.97
C GLU A 86 22.16 35.79 14.83
N GLY A 87 22.98 36.81 15.07
CA GLY A 87 24.43 36.71 14.96
C GLY A 87 25.15 37.86 15.65
N GLY A 88 26.46 37.93 15.45
CA GLY A 88 27.29 38.99 16.01
C GLY A 88 27.20 40.28 15.20
N GLN A 89 28.17 40.47 14.30
CA GLN A 89 28.23 41.63 13.43
C GLN A 89 27.51 41.38 12.10
N LEU A 90 26.65 42.31 11.72
CA LEU A 90 25.99 42.40 10.43
C LEU A 90 26.62 43.53 9.63
N TYR A 91 27.01 43.22 8.40
CA TYR A 91 27.33 44.17 7.36
C TYR A 91 26.37 43.94 6.19
N LEU A 92 25.65 44.97 5.77
CA LEU A 92 24.67 44.85 4.68
C LEU A 92 24.69 46.10 3.80
N LYS A 93 24.83 45.90 2.50
CA LYS A 93 24.54 46.90 1.47
C LYS A 93 23.10 46.74 1.05
N ASP A 94 22.28 47.74 1.37
CA ASP A 94 20.83 47.64 1.21
C ASP A 94 20.39 47.60 -0.26
N ASP A 95 21.09 48.34 -1.12
CA ASP A 95 20.81 48.48 -2.55
C ASP A 95 20.99 47.17 -3.34
N THR A 96 22.11 46.49 -3.10
CA THR A 96 22.51 45.25 -3.77
C THR A 96 22.07 44.01 -3.00
N ARG A 97 21.58 44.19 -1.77
CA ARG A 97 21.30 43.13 -0.80
C ARG A 97 22.49 42.17 -0.63
N THR A 98 23.69 42.74 -0.60
CA THR A 98 24.94 42.00 -0.38
C THR A 98 25.53 42.30 0.97
N GLY A 99 26.23 41.36 1.58
CA GLY A 99 26.70 41.56 2.95
C GLY A 99 27.17 40.28 3.62
N GLU A 100 27.38 40.37 4.93
CA GLU A 100 27.76 39.25 5.76
C GLU A 100 27.20 39.36 7.19
N LEU A 101 26.93 38.20 7.78
CA LEU A 101 26.59 38.04 9.19
C LEU A 101 27.55 37.02 9.82
N ALA A 102 28.23 37.43 10.89
CA ALA A 102 29.18 36.58 11.62
C ALA A 102 28.47 35.69 12.65
N ASN A 103 28.87 34.41 12.72
CA ASN A 103 28.31 33.37 13.59
C ASN A 103 26.76 33.34 13.61
N PRO A 104 26.10 33.25 12.44
CA PRO A 104 24.66 33.24 12.35
C PRO A 104 24.07 31.96 12.97
N THR A 105 22.98 32.13 13.71
CA THR A 105 22.01 31.09 14.02
C THR A 105 20.72 31.44 13.32
N PHE A 106 20.02 30.42 12.82
CA PHE A 106 18.82 30.61 12.02
C PHE A 106 17.69 29.69 12.45
N ARG A 107 16.48 30.23 12.45
CA ARG A 107 15.22 29.51 12.65
C ARG A 107 14.25 29.83 11.53
N MET A 108 13.69 28.78 10.95
CA MET A 108 12.73 28.90 9.85
C MET A 108 11.31 28.68 10.35
N GLY A 109 10.51 29.75 10.33
CA GLY A 109 9.24 29.81 11.04
C GLY A 109 8.14 28.91 10.45
N GLN A 110 8.13 28.71 9.13
CA GLN A 110 7.10 27.87 8.49
C GLN A 110 7.41 26.36 8.50
N ARG A 111 8.68 25.98 8.71
CA ARG A 111 9.14 24.61 8.39
C ARG A 111 9.89 23.91 9.53
N ASN A 112 9.81 24.46 10.75
CA ASN A 112 10.41 23.88 11.97
C ASN A 112 11.89 23.44 11.79
N GLY A 113 12.66 24.21 11.02
CA GLY A 113 14.09 23.97 10.79
C GLY A 113 14.95 24.97 11.55
N ARG A 114 16.13 24.54 12.00
CA ARG A 114 17.13 25.41 12.62
C ARG A 114 18.54 25.06 12.19
N GLY A 115 19.45 25.99 12.39
CA GLY A 115 20.85 25.75 12.12
C GLY A 115 21.75 26.89 12.56
N ASP A 116 23.04 26.73 12.25
CA ASP A 116 24.08 27.70 12.54
C ASP A 116 25.17 27.62 11.47
N ALA A 117 25.98 28.67 11.34
CA ALA A 117 27.17 28.67 10.49
C ALA A 117 28.26 29.57 11.11
N VAL A 118 29.49 29.48 10.58
CA VAL A 118 30.57 30.41 10.97
C VAL A 118 30.36 31.77 10.31
N LYS A 119 29.89 31.76 9.06
CA LYS A 119 29.64 32.97 8.28
C LYS A 119 28.46 32.76 7.33
N LEU A 120 27.54 33.73 7.28
CA LEU A 120 26.53 33.83 6.23
C LEU A 120 26.89 35.02 5.35
N LEU A 121 27.02 34.78 4.05
CA LEU A 121 27.22 35.78 3.01
C LEU A 121 25.89 35.98 2.29
N PHE A 122 25.46 37.23 2.21
CA PHE A 122 24.39 37.68 1.33
C PHE A 122 25.06 38.03 -0.02
N GLU A 123 24.79 37.24 -1.06
CA GLU A 123 25.39 37.43 -2.40
C GLU A 123 24.38 38.03 -3.39
N GLY A 124 23.22 38.48 -2.88
CA GLY A 124 22.16 39.15 -3.61
C GLY A 124 20.79 38.88 -3.00
N PRO A 125 19.71 39.39 -3.63
CA PRO A 125 18.35 39.28 -3.09
C PRO A 125 17.84 37.85 -2.84
N GLU A 126 18.37 36.88 -3.58
CA GLU A 126 17.92 35.48 -3.58
C GLU A 126 19.10 34.48 -3.49
N LYS A 127 20.29 34.96 -3.11
CA LYS A 127 21.52 34.17 -3.09
C LYS A 127 22.22 34.29 -1.77
N TYR A 128 22.45 33.14 -1.14
CA TYR A 128 23.06 33.03 0.18
C TYR A 128 24.14 31.98 0.15
N ARG A 129 25.23 32.24 0.86
CA ARG A 129 26.31 31.29 1.01
C ARG A 129 26.70 31.18 2.48
N LEU A 130 26.70 29.96 3.01
CA LEU A 130 27.05 29.69 4.40
C LEU A 130 28.36 28.91 4.46
N ASP A 131 29.32 29.44 5.21
CA ASP A 131 30.57 28.76 5.54
C ASP A 131 30.38 27.94 6.81
N THR A 132 30.68 26.64 6.71
CA THR A 132 30.62 25.67 7.81
C THR A 132 29.24 25.67 8.47
N ALA A 133 28.23 25.40 7.65
CA ALA A 133 26.83 25.39 8.05
C ALA A 133 26.42 24.05 8.66
N ARG A 134 25.51 24.12 9.65
CA ARG A 134 24.81 22.99 10.25
C ARG A 134 23.31 23.23 10.18
N PHE A 135 22.55 22.18 9.91
CA PHE A 135 21.10 22.25 9.76
C PHE A 135 20.40 21.01 10.35
N THR A 136 19.28 21.20 11.05
CA THR A 136 18.44 20.13 11.62
C THR A 136 16.96 20.51 11.71
N THR A 137 16.06 19.53 11.70
CA THR A 137 14.63 19.69 12.05
C THR A 137 14.31 19.24 13.47
N CYS A 138 15.31 18.78 14.22
CA CYS A 138 15.11 18.46 15.62
C CYS A 138 14.81 19.74 16.41
N GLN A 139 13.83 19.64 17.31
CA GLN A 139 13.43 20.72 18.21
C GLN A 139 14.64 21.23 19.02
N PRO A 140 14.64 22.52 19.44
CA PRO A 140 15.66 23.04 20.34
C PRO A 140 15.84 22.16 21.59
N GLY A 141 17.09 21.90 21.98
CA GLY A 141 17.44 20.97 23.05
C GLY A 141 17.59 19.50 22.63
N ARG A 142 17.34 19.16 21.36
CA ARG A 142 17.68 17.85 20.77
C ARG A 142 18.58 18.01 19.57
N ASP A 143 19.83 17.58 19.72
CA ASP A 143 20.92 17.68 18.74
C ASP A 143 21.22 16.31 18.10
N ASP A 144 20.17 15.52 17.86
CA ASP A 144 20.30 14.10 17.51
C ASP A 144 20.84 13.88 16.10
N TRP A 145 20.57 14.78 15.16
CA TRP A 145 21.14 14.73 13.82
C TRP A 145 21.29 16.10 13.20
N PHE A 146 22.33 16.26 12.39
CA PHE A 146 22.58 17.46 11.60
C PHE A 146 23.06 17.10 10.20
N ILE A 147 22.71 17.93 9.23
CA ILE A 147 23.48 18.04 8.00
C ILE A 147 24.55 19.09 8.23
N ARG A 148 25.79 18.78 7.88
CA ARG A 148 26.92 19.70 7.92
C ARG A 148 27.48 19.89 6.53
N ALA A 149 27.81 21.10 6.15
CA ALA A 149 28.50 21.40 4.90
C ALA A 149 29.57 22.46 5.15
N ARG A 150 30.76 22.30 4.58
CA ARG A 150 31.79 23.34 4.67
C ARG A 150 31.38 24.58 3.88
N ASP A 151 30.70 24.37 2.76
CA ASP A 151 30.28 25.43 1.87
C ASP A 151 28.88 25.09 1.37
N LEU A 152 27.91 25.94 1.70
CA LEU A 152 26.50 25.75 1.38
C LEU A 152 26.00 26.96 0.62
N GLU A 153 25.81 26.81 -0.68
CA GLU A 153 25.24 27.82 -1.57
C GLU A 153 23.74 27.57 -1.73
N LEU A 154 22.94 28.61 -1.62
CA LEU A 154 21.50 28.59 -1.78
C LEU A 154 21.11 29.67 -2.78
N ASP A 155 20.61 29.24 -3.93
CA ASP A 155 20.18 30.11 -5.02
C ASP A 155 18.69 29.89 -5.27
N TYR A 156 17.85 30.77 -4.71
CA TYR A 156 16.39 30.68 -4.82
C TYR A 156 15.92 31.01 -6.23
N SER A 157 16.63 31.88 -6.95
CA SER A 157 16.30 32.23 -8.34
C SER A 157 16.35 31.01 -9.27
N ARG A 158 17.28 30.09 -8.99
CA ARG A 158 17.42 28.81 -9.71
C ARG A 158 16.82 27.61 -8.98
N ASN A 159 16.24 27.84 -7.79
CA ASN A 159 15.72 26.80 -6.92
C ASN A 159 16.77 25.67 -6.68
N LEU A 160 18.02 26.07 -6.43
CA LEU A 160 19.18 25.19 -6.38
C LEU A 160 19.99 25.41 -5.10
N GLY A 161 20.14 24.36 -4.31
CA GLY A 161 21.11 24.28 -3.22
C GLY A 161 22.33 23.44 -3.61
N VAL A 162 23.53 23.89 -3.24
CA VAL A 162 24.79 23.16 -3.46
C VAL A 162 25.55 23.09 -2.13
N ALA A 163 25.82 21.88 -1.67
CA ALA A 163 26.61 21.59 -0.48
C ALA A 163 27.94 20.93 -0.88
N ARG A 164 29.07 21.53 -0.51
CA ARG A 164 30.41 20.94 -0.70
C ARG A 164 30.95 20.44 0.62
N HIS A 165 31.61 19.28 0.57
CA HIS A 165 32.05 18.53 1.74
C HIS A 165 30.90 18.34 2.76
N GLY A 166 29.75 17.92 2.23
CA GLY A 166 28.54 17.67 3.00
C GLY A 166 28.63 16.36 3.77
N SER A 167 28.09 16.32 4.99
CA SER A 167 27.93 15.09 5.76
C SER A 167 26.63 15.08 6.55
N ILE A 168 26.06 13.89 6.73
CA ILE A 168 24.95 13.66 7.67
C ILE A 168 25.57 13.13 8.96
N GLU A 169 25.49 13.91 10.03
CA GLU A 169 25.92 13.57 11.37
C GLU A 169 24.72 13.08 12.18
N PHE A 170 24.85 11.95 12.84
CA PHE A 170 23.84 11.37 13.72
C PHE A 170 24.49 11.07 15.06
N LEU A 171 23.97 11.68 16.14
CA LEU A 171 24.49 11.58 17.50
C LEU A 171 26.01 11.84 17.59
N GLY A 172 26.50 12.85 16.87
CA GLY A 172 27.93 13.19 16.82
C GLY A 172 28.75 12.39 15.79
N VAL A 173 28.17 11.39 15.14
CA VAL A 173 28.89 10.47 14.22
C VAL A 173 28.52 10.77 12.76
N PRO A 174 29.48 11.08 11.88
CA PRO A 174 29.21 11.26 10.45
C PRO A 174 28.88 9.90 9.79
N LEU A 175 27.64 9.74 9.31
CA LEU A 175 27.15 8.51 8.68
C LEU A 175 27.40 8.46 7.18
N LEU A 176 27.21 9.59 6.50
CA LEU A 176 27.33 9.70 5.04
C LEU A 176 28.09 10.99 4.71
N TYR A 177 29.04 10.88 3.81
CA TYR A 177 29.83 12.00 3.30
C TYR A 177 29.66 12.11 1.79
N SER A 178 29.53 13.34 1.30
CA SER A 178 29.64 13.65 -0.13
C SER A 178 30.56 14.85 -0.34
N PRO A 179 31.55 14.78 -1.26
CA PRO A 179 32.35 15.95 -1.62
C PRO A 179 31.51 17.04 -2.29
N TYR A 180 30.43 16.65 -2.95
CA TYR A 180 29.51 17.54 -3.67
C TYR A 180 28.11 16.95 -3.65
N LEU A 181 27.12 17.73 -3.22
CA LEU A 181 25.72 17.36 -3.24
C LEU A 181 24.91 18.56 -3.69
N ASP A 182 24.01 18.37 -4.64
CA ASP A 182 23.08 19.39 -5.06
C ASP A 182 21.63 18.94 -4.87
N PHE A 183 20.76 19.88 -4.52
CA PHE A 183 19.37 19.63 -4.16
C PHE A 183 18.50 20.79 -4.66
N THR A 184 17.18 20.59 -4.75
CA THR A 184 16.24 21.69 -5.09
C THR A 184 16.08 22.62 -3.88
N LEU A 185 15.23 23.64 -3.83
CA LEU A 185 14.89 24.36 -2.58
C LEU A 185 13.38 24.33 -2.28
N ASP A 186 12.60 23.73 -3.16
CA ASP A 186 11.13 23.61 -3.08
C ASP A 186 10.65 22.16 -2.97
N GLY A 187 11.55 21.17 -2.97
CA GLY A 187 11.19 19.75 -2.99
C GLY A 187 10.84 19.17 -4.35
N SER A 188 11.00 19.95 -5.44
CA SER A 188 10.82 19.46 -6.80
C SER A 188 11.79 18.30 -7.11
N ARG A 189 11.37 17.47 -8.07
CA ARG A 189 12.09 16.24 -8.43
C ARG A 189 13.43 16.59 -9.09
N LYS A 190 14.49 15.90 -8.69
CA LYS A 190 15.83 16.07 -9.23
C LYS A 190 16.55 14.74 -9.35
N SER A 191 17.32 14.56 -10.42
CA SER A 191 18.17 13.38 -10.62
C SER A 191 19.30 13.33 -9.61
N GLY A 192 19.66 12.14 -9.14
CA GLY A 192 20.74 11.96 -8.16
C GLY A 192 20.77 10.58 -7.53
N LEU A 193 21.82 10.34 -6.74
CA LEU A 193 21.92 9.13 -5.93
C LEU A 193 20.90 9.16 -4.79
N LEU A 194 20.20 8.05 -4.60
CA LEU A 194 19.36 7.82 -3.45
C LEU A 194 20.15 7.12 -2.35
N SER A 195 19.61 7.14 -1.12
CA SER A 195 20.22 6.48 0.02
C SER A 195 20.43 4.99 -0.25
N PRO A 196 21.65 4.46 -0.04
CA PRO A 196 21.90 3.03 -0.20
C PRO A 196 21.16 2.23 0.86
N SER A 197 20.92 0.96 0.56
CA SER A 197 20.31 0.01 1.49
C SER A 197 21.14 -1.26 1.63
N ILE A 198 21.16 -1.81 2.84
CA ILE A 198 21.83 -3.06 3.17
C ILE A 198 20.77 -4.06 3.62
N GLY A 199 20.84 -5.27 3.09
CA GLY A 199 19.91 -6.35 3.39
C GLY A 199 20.61 -7.70 3.44
N SER A 200 19.82 -8.75 3.60
CA SER A 200 20.29 -10.12 3.47
C SER A 200 19.17 -10.99 2.90
N GLY A 201 19.51 -12.00 2.11
CA GLY A 201 18.56 -12.94 1.52
C GLY A 201 19.18 -14.32 1.27
N THR A 202 18.61 -15.09 0.34
CA THR A 202 19.15 -16.42 -0.03
C THR A 202 20.61 -16.34 -0.51
N GLY A 203 20.99 -15.22 -1.15
CA GLY A 203 22.34 -14.93 -1.62
C GLY A 203 23.30 -14.35 -0.57
N GLY A 204 22.89 -14.29 0.71
CA GLY A 204 23.67 -13.67 1.79
C GLY A 204 23.48 -12.15 1.86
N LEU A 205 24.48 -11.46 2.43
CA LEU A 205 24.51 -9.99 2.55
C LEU A 205 24.42 -9.33 1.16
N GLU A 206 23.66 -8.25 1.09
CA GLU A 206 23.48 -7.47 -0.13
C GLU A 206 23.45 -5.97 0.11
N VAL A 207 23.91 -5.22 -0.88
CA VAL A 207 23.95 -3.75 -0.88
C VAL A 207 23.33 -3.23 -2.18
N THR A 208 22.36 -2.33 -2.06
CA THR A 208 21.69 -1.69 -3.19
C THR A 208 21.97 -0.19 -3.20
N VAL A 209 22.43 0.35 -4.34
CA VAL A 209 22.75 1.77 -4.51
C VAL A 209 21.89 2.35 -5.63
N PRO A 210 20.75 3.00 -5.33
CA PRO A 210 19.85 3.49 -6.36
C PRO A 210 20.29 4.85 -6.93
N PHE A 211 20.21 5.01 -8.24
CA PHE A 211 20.31 6.29 -8.93
C PHE A 211 18.95 6.66 -9.53
N TYR A 212 18.38 7.79 -9.09
CA TYR A 212 17.14 8.32 -9.61
C TYR A 212 17.42 9.29 -10.76
N TRP A 213 16.66 9.15 -11.84
CA TRP A 213 16.75 9.97 -13.03
C TRP A 213 15.39 10.61 -13.30
N ASN A 214 15.30 11.92 -13.08
CA ASN A 214 14.15 12.72 -13.46
C ASN A 214 14.23 13.03 -14.96
N ILE A 215 13.52 12.28 -15.79
CA ILE A 215 13.60 12.39 -17.26
C ILE A 215 12.74 13.57 -17.73
N ALA A 216 11.50 13.64 -17.25
CA ALA A 216 10.51 14.68 -17.56
C ALA A 216 9.55 14.86 -16.36
N PRO A 217 8.73 15.93 -16.30
CA PRO A 217 7.74 16.11 -15.23
C PRO A 217 6.79 14.92 -15.05
N ASN A 218 6.60 14.16 -16.12
CA ASN A 218 5.67 13.05 -16.22
C ASN A 218 6.37 11.69 -16.45
N ALA A 219 7.71 11.63 -16.37
CA ALA A 219 8.47 10.39 -16.54
C ALA A 219 9.75 10.37 -15.69
N ASP A 220 10.00 9.25 -15.01
CA ASP A 220 11.22 9.03 -14.24
C ASP A 220 11.75 7.61 -14.38
N ALA A 221 13.02 7.43 -14.04
CA ALA A 221 13.66 6.12 -13.97
C ALA A 221 14.51 5.99 -12.70
N THR A 222 14.67 4.77 -12.21
CA THR A 222 15.56 4.44 -11.09
C THR A 222 16.41 3.22 -11.46
N LEU A 223 17.73 3.40 -11.48
CA LEU A 223 18.70 2.36 -11.76
C LEU A 223 19.34 1.92 -10.45
N SER A 224 19.14 0.68 -10.05
CA SER A 224 19.53 0.16 -8.73
C SER A 224 20.43 -1.07 -8.87
N PRO A 225 21.76 -0.89 -8.99
CA PRO A 225 22.71 -1.98 -8.78
C PRO A 225 22.58 -2.55 -7.37
N ARG A 226 22.30 -3.86 -7.29
CA ARG A 226 22.21 -4.68 -6.09
C ARG A 226 23.35 -5.71 -6.12
N ILE A 227 24.33 -5.53 -5.24
CA ILE A 227 25.47 -6.43 -5.08
C ILE A 227 25.08 -7.50 -4.08
N ILE A 228 25.06 -8.76 -4.49
CA ILE A 228 24.68 -9.92 -3.66
C ILE A 228 25.91 -10.80 -3.46
N ALA A 229 26.36 -10.96 -2.22
CA ALA A 229 27.65 -11.57 -1.88
C ALA A 229 27.92 -12.91 -2.58
N LYS A 230 26.93 -13.83 -2.57
CA LYS A 230 27.08 -15.17 -3.17
C LYS A 230 26.70 -15.24 -4.65
N ARG A 231 26.03 -14.23 -5.23
CA ARG A 231 25.45 -14.30 -6.60
C ARG A 231 26.11 -13.37 -7.60
N GLY A 232 26.52 -12.17 -7.21
CA GLY A 232 27.05 -11.13 -8.11
C GLY A 232 26.20 -9.86 -8.13
N VAL A 233 26.26 -9.10 -9.23
CA VAL A 233 25.54 -7.83 -9.37
C VAL A 233 24.24 -8.05 -10.15
N LEU A 234 23.11 -7.77 -9.51
CA LEU A 234 21.80 -7.68 -10.12
C LEU A 234 21.51 -6.21 -10.40
N LEU A 235 21.13 -5.86 -11.62
CA LEU A 235 20.70 -4.52 -11.99
C LEU A 235 19.18 -4.48 -11.99
N SER A 236 18.60 -3.72 -11.06
CA SER A 236 17.16 -3.49 -10.96
C SER A 236 16.83 -2.12 -11.53
N ASN A 237 16.06 -2.07 -12.61
CA ASN A 237 15.66 -0.84 -13.29
C ASN A 237 14.16 -0.65 -13.15
N GLU A 238 13.73 0.53 -12.75
CA GLU A 238 12.32 0.93 -12.73
C GLU A 238 12.16 2.16 -13.62
N VAL A 239 11.15 2.16 -14.49
CA VAL A 239 10.74 3.33 -15.28
C VAL A 239 9.27 3.57 -15.01
N ARG A 240 8.90 4.80 -14.70
CA ARG A 240 7.51 5.20 -14.45
C ARG A 240 7.15 6.36 -15.33
N TYR A 241 5.92 6.36 -15.82
CA TYR A 241 5.39 7.45 -16.62
C TYR A 241 3.92 7.69 -16.29
N LEU A 242 3.52 8.95 -16.49
CA LEU A 242 2.18 9.44 -16.24
C LEU A 242 1.78 10.37 -17.39
N GLY A 243 0.53 10.32 -17.79
CA GLY A 243 -0.10 11.25 -18.71
C GLY A 243 -1.48 11.65 -18.17
N PRO A 244 -2.19 12.57 -18.83
CA PRO A 244 -3.51 13.01 -18.39
C PRO A 244 -4.53 11.87 -18.26
N ASN A 245 -4.37 10.84 -19.09
CA ASN A 245 -5.29 9.73 -19.20
C ASN A 245 -4.60 8.36 -19.20
N TYR A 246 -3.32 8.29 -18.82
CA TYR A 246 -2.62 7.02 -18.72
C TYR A 246 -1.54 7.05 -17.63
N ASP A 247 -1.20 5.88 -17.11
CA ASP A 247 -0.05 5.69 -16.25
C ASP A 247 0.60 4.33 -16.53
N GLY A 248 1.86 4.17 -16.16
CA GLY A 248 2.50 2.88 -16.23
C GLY A 248 3.86 2.81 -15.55
N GLN A 249 4.28 1.57 -15.36
CA GLN A 249 5.52 1.19 -14.70
C GLN A 249 6.13 -0.02 -15.41
N LEU A 250 7.42 0.09 -15.71
CA LEU A 250 8.25 -1.00 -16.22
C LEU A 250 9.35 -1.29 -15.20
N SER A 251 9.38 -2.50 -14.67
CA SER A 251 10.45 -3.00 -13.81
C SER A 251 11.20 -4.11 -14.54
N VAL A 252 12.51 -3.95 -14.68
CA VAL A 252 13.41 -4.93 -15.32
C VAL A 252 14.58 -5.21 -14.39
N GLU A 253 14.65 -6.46 -13.93
CA GLU A 253 15.73 -6.96 -13.10
C GLU A 253 16.59 -7.94 -13.90
N THR A 254 17.91 -7.85 -13.78
CA THR A 254 18.82 -8.72 -14.52
C THR A 254 20.13 -8.94 -13.79
N ILE A 255 20.51 -10.21 -13.66
CA ILE A 255 21.86 -10.63 -13.29
C ILE A 255 22.48 -11.35 -14.48
N LEU A 256 23.59 -10.82 -15.00
CA LEU A 256 24.22 -11.34 -16.23
C LEU A 256 24.85 -12.73 -16.02
N LYS A 257 25.41 -12.98 -14.83
CA LYS A 257 26.01 -14.25 -14.43
C LYS A 257 25.76 -14.48 -12.95
N ASP A 258 24.74 -15.27 -12.61
CA ASP A 258 24.50 -15.72 -11.24
C ASP A 258 25.56 -16.75 -10.86
N ARG A 259 26.48 -16.40 -9.95
CA ARG A 259 27.61 -17.28 -9.55
C ARG A 259 27.17 -18.62 -8.95
N MET A 260 25.95 -18.72 -8.42
CA MET A 260 25.46 -19.99 -7.87
C MET A 260 24.89 -20.93 -8.92
N TYR A 261 24.39 -20.40 -10.05
CA TYR A 261 23.74 -21.20 -11.11
C TYR A 261 24.47 -21.16 -12.46
N GLY A 262 25.46 -20.28 -12.62
CA GLY A 262 26.24 -20.12 -13.85
C GLY A 262 25.47 -19.51 -15.03
N GLN A 263 24.27 -18.98 -14.82
CA GLN A 263 23.37 -18.51 -15.90
C GLN A 263 22.91 -17.06 -15.73
N ARG A 264 22.46 -16.45 -16.82
CA ARG A 264 21.76 -15.16 -16.81
C ARG A 264 20.33 -15.35 -16.30
N ARG A 265 19.89 -14.50 -15.38
CA ARG A 265 18.53 -14.54 -14.84
C ARG A 265 17.92 -13.15 -14.87
N SER A 266 16.65 -13.07 -15.27
CA SER A 266 15.95 -11.81 -15.44
C SER A 266 14.48 -11.92 -15.08
N ALA A 267 13.91 -10.82 -14.60
CA ALA A 267 12.48 -10.63 -14.44
C ALA A 267 12.05 -9.32 -15.11
N VAL A 268 10.86 -9.35 -15.71
CA VAL A 268 10.21 -8.19 -16.30
C VAL A 268 8.80 -8.12 -15.74
N ASN A 269 8.41 -6.94 -15.26
CA ASN A 269 7.07 -6.61 -14.87
C ASN A 269 6.69 -5.27 -15.53
N TYR A 270 5.71 -5.31 -16.41
CA TYR A 270 5.19 -4.12 -17.08
C TYR A 270 3.69 -3.97 -16.79
N GLN A 271 3.32 -2.83 -16.24
CA GLN A 271 1.95 -2.46 -15.93
C GLN A 271 1.62 -1.15 -16.61
N HIS A 272 0.46 -1.10 -17.25
CA HIS A 272 -0.03 0.11 -17.91
C HIS A 272 -1.54 0.21 -17.78
N ARG A 273 -2.04 1.41 -17.54
CA ARG A 273 -3.47 1.74 -17.55
C ARG A 273 -3.70 2.95 -18.43
N HIS A 274 -4.81 2.95 -19.16
CA HIS A 274 -5.18 4.02 -20.09
C HIS A 274 -6.69 4.22 -20.09
N ALA A 275 -7.16 5.41 -19.76
CA ALA A 275 -8.53 5.87 -20.03
C ALA A 275 -8.58 6.52 -21.42
N PHE A 276 -9.06 5.79 -22.44
CA PHE A 276 -9.21 6.36 -23.79
C PHE A 276 -10.35 7.39 -23.84
N SER A 277 -11.41 7.16 -23.06
CA SER A 277 -12.51 8.08 -22.79
C SER A 277 -13.13 7.76 -21.42
N PRO A 278 -14.09 8.54 -20.91
CA PRO A 278 -14.79 8.21 -19.66
C PRO A 278 -15.48 6.83 -19.65
N ALA A 279 -15.77 6.26 -20.84
CA ALA A 279 -16.36 4.93 -20.97
C ALA A 279 -15.34 3.83 -21.29
N TRP A 280 -14.27 4.15 -22.03
CA TRP A 280 -13.29 3.17 -22.52
C TRP A 280 -11.99 3.18 -21.73
N HIS A 281 -11.63 2.01 -21.18
CA HIS A 281 -10.43 1.83 -20.34
C HIS A 281 -9.62 0.61 -20.78
N GLY A 282 -8.32 0.77 -20.97
CA GLY A 282 -7.39 -0.31 -21.24
C GLY A 282 -6.41 -0.55 -20.09
N ALA A 283 -5.99 -1.79 -19.91
CA ALA A 283 -4.88 -2.12 -19.03
C ALA A 283 -4.03 -3.28 -19.57
N LEU A 284 -2.73 -3.22 -19.30
CA LEU A 284 -1.76 -4.28 -19.58
C LEU A 284 -1.08 -4.69 -18.27
N ASN A 285 -0.91 -6.00 -18.07
CA ASN A 285 -0.13 -6.57 -16.98
C ASN A 285 0.71 -7.72 -17.55
N LEU A 286 1.98 -7.44 -17.84
CA LEU A 286 2.90 -8.37 -18.48
C LEU A 286 4.05 -8.71 -17.53
N GLN A 287 4.01 -9.93 -17.00
CA GLN A 287 5.04 -10.45 -16.11
C GLN A 287 5.73 -11.67 -16.72
N LYS A 288 7.05 -11.71 -16.61
CA LYS A 288 7.86 -12.82 -17.12
C LYS A 288 9.17 -12.96 -16.34
N THR A 289 9.56 -14.20 -16.07
CA THR A 289 10.89 -14.54 -15.55
C THR A 289 11.62 -15.49 -16.50
N THR A 290 12.95 -15.54 -16.38
CA THR A 290 13.77 -16.49 -17.14
C THR A 290 13.66 -17.93 -16.65
N ASP A 291 13.33 -18.12 -15.38
CA ASP A 291 13.27 -19.42 -14.71
C ASP A 291 12.24 -19.43 -13.58
N ASP A 292 11.90 -20.63 -13.13
CA ASP A 292 10.83 -20.89 -12.16
C ASP A 292 11.20 -20.53 -10.72
N ARG A 293 12.50 -20.42 -10.40
CA ARG A 293 12.99 -20.14 -9.04
C ARG A 293 13.34 -18.67 -8.81
N TYR A 294 13.10 -17.81 -9.80
CA TYR A 294 13.54 -16.41 -9.75
C TYR A 294 13.09 -15.69 -8.47
N PHE A 295 11.78 -15.65 -8.21
CA PHE A 295 11.26 -14.95 -7.04
C PHE A 295 11.56 -15.65 -5.71
N ALA A 296 11.72 -16.98 -5.70
CA ALA A 296 12.16 -17.69 -4.51
C ALA A 296 13.59 -17.30 -4.10
N ASP A 297 14.45 -16.97 -5.08
CA ASP A 297 15.83 -16.59 -4.87
C ASP A 297 16.03 -15.09 -4.58
N PHE A 298 15.34 -14.21 -5.33
CA PHE A 298 15.56 -12.74 -5.27
C PHE A 298 14.50 -11.97 -4.49
N GLY A 299 13.37 -12.62 -4.15
CA GLY A 299 12.29 -12.03 -3.38
C GLY A 299 12.72 -11.65 -1.98
N ASP A 300 12.44 -10.42 -1.57
CA ASP A 300 12.77 -9.82 -0.28
C ASP A 300 11.65 -10.01 0.76
N ARG A 301 10.48 -10.51 0.34
CA ARG A 301 9.30 -10.77 1.19
C ARG A 301 8.52 -11.98 0.72
N ILE A 302 7.74 -12.57 1.64
CA ILE A 302 6.98 -13.80 1.40
C ILE A 302 6.03 -13.70 0.19
N ALA A 303 5.30 -12.58 0.05
CA ALA A 303 4.33 -12.38 -1.03
C ALA A 303 4.95 -12.39 -2.43
N VAL A 304 6.23 -12.04 -2.55
CA VAL A 304 6.98 -12.13 -3.81
C VAL A 304 7.55 -13.54 -3.97
N ALA A 305 8.18 -14.07 -2.91
CA ALA A 305 8.83 -15.37 -2.94
C ALA A 305 7.86 -16.57 -3.12
N SER A 306 6.57 -16.39 -2.84
CA SER A 306 5.54 -17.42 -2.98
C SER A 306 4.70 -17.29 -4.26
N GLN A 307 5.11 -16.46 -5.23
CA GLN A 307 4.37 -16.34 -6.49
C GLN A 307 4.46 -17.62 -7.33
N THR A 308 3.33 -18.06 -7.87
CA THR A 308 3.24 -19.29 -8.68
C THR A 308 2.82 -19.01 -10.13
N PHE A 309 1.98 -17.98 -10.35
CA PHE A 309 1.46 -17.64 -11.67
C PHE A 309 1.78 -16.19 -11.99
N LEU A 310 2.49 -15.97 -13.09
CA LEU A 310 2.82 -14.63 -13.59
C LEU A 310 1.86 -14.27 -14.74
N PRO A 311 0.96 -13.30 -14.54
CA PRO A 311 -0.01 -12.93 -15.57
C PRO A 311 0.67 -12.24 -16.75
N ARG A 312 0.16 -12.55 -17.94
CA ARG A 312 0.40 -11.84 -19.20
C ARG A 312 -0.95 -11.53 -19.80
N GLU A 313 -1.44 -10.35 -19.50
CA GLU A 313 -2.81 -9.94 -19.76
C GLU A 313 -2.88 -8.58 -20.41
N GLY A 314 -3.79 -8.46 -21.38
CA GLY A 314 -4.34 -7.19 -21.82
C GLY A 314 -5.85 -7.23 -21.71
N ILE A 315 -6.44 -6.15 -21.22
CA ILE A 315 -7.89 -5.97 -21.10
C ILE A 315 -8.28 -4.61 -21.67
N LEU A 316 -9.37 -4.60 -22.45
CA LEU A 316 -10.06 -3.39 -22.90
C LEU A 316 -11.49 -3.46 -22.38
N SER A 317 -11.90 -2.48 -21.61
CA SER A 317 -13.18 -2.40 -20.93
C SER A 317 -13.98 -1.21 -21.44
N TYR A 318 -15.28 -1.39 -21.55
CA TYR A 318 -16.28 -0.37 -21.85
C TYR A 318 -17.30 -0.37 -20.72
N GLN A 319 -17.60 0.80 -20.16
CA GLN A 319 -18.63 0.95 -19.15
C GLN A 319 -19.41 2.23 -19.44
N GLN A 320 -20.71 2.11 -19.65
CA GLN A 320 -21.61 3.24 -19.79
C GLN A 320 -23.01 2.85 -19.34
N ASP A 321 -23.60 3.66 -18.45
CA ASP A 321 -24.94 3.45 -17.91
C ASP A 321 -25.15 2.02 -17.40
N SER A 322 -26.12 1.32 -18.00
CA SER A 322 -26.53 -0.06 -17.75
C SER A 322 -25.60 -1.13 -18.34
N LEU A 323 -24.65 -0.77 -19.20
CA LEU A 323 -23.84 -1.70 -19.98
C LEU A 323 -22.37 -1.67 -19.56
N GLY A 324 -21.87 -2.83 -19.13
CA GLY A 324 -20.44 -3.07 -18.93
C GLY A 324 -19.97 -4.21 -19.83
N ALA A 325 -18.88 -4.02 -20.57
CA ALA A 325 -18.28 -5.05 -21.40
C ALA A 325 -16.77 -5.02 -21.31
N PHE A 326 -16.11 -6.16 -21.50
CA PHE A 326 -14.67 -6.19 -21.68
C PHE A 326 -14.22 -7.27 -22.66
N VAL A 327 -13.09 -7.01 -23.30
CA VAL A 327 -12.31 -7.97 -24.07
C VAL A 327 -10.99 -8.20 -23.35
N ARG A 328 -10.65 -9.46 -23.10
CA ARG A 328 -9.43 -9.89 -22.40
C ARG A 328 -8.66 -10.87 -23.26
N VAL A 329 -7.34 -10.71 -23.28
CA VAL A 329 -6.39 -11.72 -23.76
C VAL A 329 -5.46 -12.03 -22.59
N GLN A 330 -5.47 -13.27 -22.10
CA GLN A 330 -4.76 -13.65 -20.88
C GLN A 330 -4.07 -15.00 -21.03
N ARG A 331 -2.82 -15.08 -20.60
CA ARG A 331 -2.08 -16.33 -20.36
C ARG A 331 -1.17 -16.14 -19.15
N TYR A 332 -0.74 -17.24 -18.53
CA TYR A 332 0.19 -17.21 -17.40
C TYR A 332 1.56 -17.75 -17.80
N GLN A 333 2.60 -17.39 -17.06
CA GLN A 333 3.78 -18.24 -16.90
C GLN A 333 3.66 -18.90 -15.53
N THR A 334 3.66 -20.24 -15.50
CA THR A 334 3.57 -20.99 -14.25
C THR A 334 4.97 -21.33 -13.78
N LEU A 335 5.31 -20.86 -12.58
CA LEU A 335 6.59 -21.12 -11.93
C LEU A 335 6.49 -22.49 -11.22
N GLN A 336 7.23 -23.48 -11.72
CA GLN A 336 7.17 -24.84 -11.22
C GLN A 336 8.10 -25.07 -10.02
N ASP A 337 7.56 -25.70 -8.97
CA ASP A 337 8.34 -26.31 -7.91
C ASP A 337 8.52 -27.81 -8.20
N PRO A 338 9.76 -28.33 -8.31
CA PRO A 338 10.00 -29.76 -8.53
C PRO A 338 9.36 -30.68 -7.49
N THR A 339 9.17 -30.20 -6.26
CA THR A 339 8.56 -30.96 -5.16
C THR A 339 7.04 -30.87 -5.12
N ASN A 340 6.45 -29.88 -5.80
CA ASN A 340 5.00 -29.66 -5.84
C ASN A 340 4.60 -29.01 -7.17
N GLN A 341 4.56 -29.81 -8.24
CA GLN A 341 4.18 -29.33 -9.57
C GLN A 341 2.70 -28.94 -9.62
N VAL A 342 2.44 -27.79 -10.24
CA VAL A 342 1.10 -27.21 -10.37
C VAL A 342 0.74 -27.05 -11.83
N ASP A 343 -0.53 -27.31 -12.13
CA ASP A 343 -1.10 -27.21 -13.48
C ASP A 343 -1.12 -25.76 -13.99
N GLU A 344 -0.75 -25.56 -15.26
CA GLU A 344 -0.89 -24.26 -15.92
C GLU A 344 -2.39 -23.88 -16.05
N PRO A 345 -2.82 -22.69 -15.60
CA PRO A 345 -4.19 -22.24 -15.83
C PRO A 345 -4.49 -22.09 -17.32
N TYR A 346 -5.75 -22.33 -17.72
CA TYR A 346 -6.18 -22.09 -19.10
C TYR A 346 -5.96 -20.63 -19.52
N ALA A 347 -5.39 -20.44 -20.70
CA ALA A 347 -5.33 -19.16 -21.38
C ALA A 347 -6.71 -18.80 -21.95
N ARG A 348 -7.04 -17.51 -21.96
CA ARG A 348 -8.31 -16.97 -22.48
C ARG A 348 -8.00 -16.05 -23.67
N LEU A 349 -8.28 -16.51 -24.89
CA LEU A 349 -7.70 -15.99 -26.13
C LEU A 349 -8.72 -15.84 -27.30
N PRO A 350 -9.57 -14.81 -27.34
CA PRO A 350 -9.88 -13.87 -26.27
C PRO A 350 -11.02 -14.39 -25.37
N GLN A 351 -11.29 -13.64 -24.30
CA GLN A 351 -12.54 -13.66 -23.55
C GLN A 351 -13.27 -12.34 -23.80
N VAL A 352 -14.54 -12.42 -24.18
CA VAL A 352 -15.44 -11.26 -24.29
C VAL A 352 -16.58 -11.46 -23.31
N VAL A 353 -16.76 -10.52 -22.39
CA VAL A 353 -17.85 -10.55 -21.41
C VAL A 353 -18.67 -9.29 -21.54
N MET A 354 -19.99 -9.42 -21.46
CA MET A 354 -20.93 -8.32 -21.47
C MET A 354 -21.95 -8.52 -20.35
N ASN A 355 -22.17 -7.48 -19.56
CA ASN A 355 -23.17 -7.42 -18.50
C ASN A 355 -24.07 -6.22 -18.77
N TYR A 356 -25.37 -6.46 -18.78
CA TYR A 356 -26.39 -5.44 -18.92
C TYR A 356 -27.34 -5.52 -17.73
N ASN A 357 -27.47 -4.43 -16.98
CA ASN A 357 -28.41 -4.31 -15.87
C ASN A 357 -29.34 -3.13 -16.09
N ARG A 358 -30.65 -3.32 -15.93
CA ARG A 358 -31.62 -2.24 -16.11
C ARG A 358 -32.83 -2.41 -15.21
N SER A 359 -33.17 -1.34 -14.50
CA SER A 359 -34.48 -1.22 -13.86
C SER A 359 -35.56 -1.01 -14.91
N LEU A 360 -36.57 -1.86 -14.88
CA LEU A 360 -37.77 -1.81 -15.69
C LEU A 360 -38.93 -1.16 -14.90
N PRO A 361 -40.03 -0.78 -15.55
CA PRO A 361 -41.24 -0.32 -14.85
C PRO A 361 -41.72 -1.34 -13.80
N ASN A 362 -42.48 -0.86 -12.81
CA ASN A 362 -43.06 -1.68 -11.73
C ASN A 362 -42.05 -2.36 -10.80
N GLY A 363 -40.82 -1.82 -10.70
CA GLY A 363 -39.79 -2.32 -9.77
C GLY A 363 -39.05 -3.57 -10.25
N LEU A 364 -39.32 -4.06 -11.47
CA LEU A 364 -38.60 -5.18 -12.05
C LEU A 364 -37.15 -4.80 -12.37
N ARG A 365 -36.21 -5.73 -12.20
CA ARG A 365 -34.81 -5.59 -12.61
C ARG A 365 -34.46 -6.67 -13.63
N LEU A 366 -33.92 -6.27 -14.77
CA LEU A 366 -33.39 -7.15 -15.81
C LEU A 366 -31.87 -7.17 -15.73
N ASP A 367 -31.30 -8.36 -15.63
CA ASP A 367 -29.87 -8.61 -15.61
C ASP A 367 -29.52 -9.63 -16.70
N VAL A 368 -28.60 -9.28 -17.60
CA VAL A 368 -28.12 -10.17 -18.66
C VAL A 368 -26.61 -10.25 -18.60
N SER A 369 -26.08 -11.45 -18.39
CA SER A 369 -24.65 -11.72 -18.45
C SER A 369 -24.32 -12.64 -19.62
N THR A 370 -23.29 -12.30 -20.39
CA THR A 370 -22.79 -13.14 -21.49
C THR A 370 -21.27 -13.29 -21.42
N ASP A 371 -20.77 -14.43 -21.89
CA ASP A 371 -19.34 -14.73 -22.00
C ASP A 371 -19.11 -15.50 -23.30
N ALA A 372 -18.12 -15.06 -24.06
CA ALA A 372 -17.59 -15.76 -25.21
C ALA A 372 -16.07 -15.90 -25.02
N THR A 373 -15.62 -17.09 -24.65
CA THR A 373 -14.21 -17.34 -24.31
C THR A 373 -13.65 -18.49 -25.12
N ARG A 374 -12.49 -18.26 -25.76
CA ARG A 374 -11.66 -19.34 -26.31
C ARG A 374 -10.61 -19.74 -25.29
N PHE A 375 -10.64 -20.99 -24.87
CA PHE A 375 -9.71 -21.60 -23.93
C PHE A 375 -8.64 -22.40 -24.67
N ALA A 376 -7.39 -22.17 -24.29
CA ALA A 376 -6.23 -22.92 -24.77
C ALA A 376 -5.28 -23.19 -23.60
N ARG A 377 -4.49 -24.26 -23.64
CA ARG A 377 -3.58 -24.62 -22.55
C ARG A 377 -2.35 -25.34 -23.08
N ALA A 378 -1.17 -24.80 -22.78
CA ALA A 378 0.08 -25.31 -23.33
C ALA A 378 0.65 -26.50 -22.54
N TRP A 379 0.48 -26.54 -21.21
CA TRP A 379 1.08 -27.58 -20.37
C TRP A 379 0.16 -28.12 -19.25
N SER A 380 0.27 -29.41 -18.97
CA SER A 380 -0.42 -30.13 -17.88
C SER A 380 0.53 -31.09 -17.18
N ARG A 381 0.40 -31.23 -15.85
CA ARG A 381 1.29 -32.05 -15.01
C ARG A 381 1.30 -33.52 -15.42
N ASP A 382 0.14 -34.04 -15.79
CA ASP A 382 -0.06 -35.41 -16.27
C ASP A 382 0.37 -35.61 -17.74
N LYS A 383 0.79 -34.55 -18.43
CA LYS A 383 1.12 -34.52 -19.87
C LYS A 383 -0.01 -35.03 -20.78
N LEU A 384 -1.24 -35.13 -20.27
CA LEU A 384 -2.39 -35.54 -21.06
C LEU A 384 -2.91 -34.35 -21.85
N PRO A 385 -3.33 -34.56 -23.12
CA PRO A 385 -3.99 -33.52 -23.89
C PRO A 385 -5.27 -33.12 -23.18
N ARG A 386 -5.36 -31.86 -22.78
CA ARG A 386 -6.56 -31.27 -22.18
C ARG A 386 -7.45 -30.71 -23.28
N PRO A 387 -8.79 -30.72 -23.11
CA PRO A 387 -9.68 -30.16 -24.12
C PRO A 387 -9.37 -28.67 -24.30
N GLU A 388 -9.35 -28.22 -25.55
CA GLU A 388 -9.30 -26.82 -25.97
C GLU A 388 -10.53 -26.50 -26.81
N GLY A 389 -10.98 -25.25 -26.79
CA GLY A 389 -12.18 -24.87 -27.52
C GLY A 389 -12.76 -23.53 -27.11
N SER A 390 -13.93 -23.21 -27.65
CA SER A 390 -14.67 -22.01 -27.29
C SER A 390 -15.91 -22.35 -26.48
N ARG A 391 -16.19 -21.55 -25.46
CA ARG A 391 -17.44 -21.54 -24.70
C ARG A 391 -18.18 -20.24 -24.96
N TYR A 392 -19.48 -20.33 -25.12
CA TYR A 392 -20.40 -19.21 -25.20
C TYR A 392 -21.51 -19.42 -24.18
N PHE A 393 -21.82 -18.45 -23.33
CA PHE A 393 -23.02 -18.50 -22.50
C PHE A 393 -23.78 -17.18 -22.50
N ALA A 394 -25.08 -17.29 -22.24
CA ALA A 394 -25.94 -16.17 -21.91
C ALA A 394 -26.81 -16.55 -20.71
N TYR A 395 -26.92 -15.63 -19.76
CA TYR A 395 -27.75 -15.75 -18.57
C TYR A 395 -28.58 -14.47 -18.38
N PRO A 396 -29.67 -14.31 -19.14
CA PRO A 396 -30.72 -13.36 -18.81
C PRO A 396 -31.49 -13.80 -17.57
N SER A 397 -31.80 -12.83 -16.71
CA SER A 397 -32.64 -13.00 -15.53
C SER A 397 -33.46 -11.75 -15.22
N ILE A 398 -34.63 -11.97 -14.64
CA ILE A 398 -35.55 -10.93 -14.19
C ILE A 398 -35.82 -11.16 -12.71
N SER A 399 -35.74 -10.10 -11.91
CA SER A 399 -36.06 -10.13 -10.48
C SER A 399 -37.05 -9.03 -10.10
N LEU A 400 -37.82 -9.26 -9.03
CA LEU A 400 -38.76 -8.30 -8.47
C LEU A 400 -38.45 -8.08 -6.97
N PRO A 401 -37.52 -7.19 -6.63
CA PRO A 401 -37.20 -6.87 -5.24
C PRO A 401 -38.35 -6.10 -4.58
N LEU A 402 -39.08 -6.76 -3.68
CA LEU A 402 -40.12 -6.16 -2.84
C LEU A 402 -39.52 -5.89 -1.46
N GLU A 403 -39.15 -4.63 -1.21
CA GLU A 403 -38.49 -4.20 0.02
C GLU A 403 -39.48 -3.43 0.92
N HIS A 404 -39.52 -3.75 2.21
CA HIS A 404 -40.30 -3.08 3.25
C HIS A 404 -39.43 -2.89 4.50
N ALA A 405 -39.78 -1.96 5.39
CA ALA A 405 -39.01 -1.72 6.62
C ALA A 405 -38.86 -2.97 7.51
N ALA A 406 -39.88 -3.85 7.49
CA ALA A 406 -39.91 -5.07 8.30
C ALA A 406 -39.34 -6.32 7.60
N GLY A 407 -38.95 -6.23 6.32
CA GLY A 407 -38.45 -7.39 5.57
C GLY A 407 -38.43 -7.22 4.07
N PHE A 408 -38.00 -8.26 3.37
CA PHE A 408 -37.92 -8.27 1.90
C PHE A 408 -38.31 -9.62 1.31
N ILE A 409 -38.77 -9.58 0.06
CA ILE A 409 -39.05 -10.75 -0.77
C ILE A 409 -38.59 -10.45 -2.19
N THR A 410 -37.68 -11.26 -2.72
CA THR A 410 -37.08 -11.08 -4.06
C THR A 410 -37.15 -12.39 -4.84
N PRO A 411 -38.25 -12.66 -5.58
CA PRO A 411 -38.27 -13.70 -6.58
C PRO A 411 -37.39 -13.31 -7.77
N LYS A 412 -36.66 -14.29 -8.32
CA LYS A 412 -35.84 -14.16 -9.51
C LYS A 412 -36.01 -15.38 -10.40
N LEU A 413 -36.19 -15.13 -11.69
CA LEU A 413 -36.22 -16.15 -12.74
C LEU A 413 -35.10 -15.86 -13.74
N GLY A 414 -34.28 -16.86 -14.04
CA GLY A 414 -33.21 -16.76 -15.02
C GLY A 414 -33.17 -17.96 -15.94
N PHE A 415 -32.52 -17.80 -17.09
CA PHE A 415 -32.34 -18.87 -18.07
C PHE A 415 -30.88 -18.91 -18.51
N HIS A 416 -30.15 -19.94 -18.10
CA HIS A 416 -28.73 -20.09 -18.40
C HIS A 416 -28.52 -21.02 -19.59
N SER A 417 -28.13 -20.47 -20.73
CA SER A 417 -27.77 -21.22 -21.94
C SER A 417 -26.26 -21.23 -22.12
N THR A 418 -25.67 -22.39 -22.42
CA THR A 418 -24.22 -22.54 -22.64
C THR A 418 -23.95 -23.46 -23.81
N THR A 419 -23.06 -23.07 -24.71
CA THR A 419 -22.62 -23.88 -25.85
C THR A 419 -21.10 -23.97 -25.90
N TYR A 420 -20.58 -25.16 -26.19
CA TYR A 420 -19.18 -25.48 -26.35
C TYR A 420 -18.89 -25.90 -27.78
N LYS A 421 -17.76 -25.43 -28.32
CA LYS A 421 -17.19 -25.90 -29.57
C LYS A 421 -15.73 -26.28 -29.33
N LEU A 422 -15.47 -27.56 -29.18
CA LEU A 422 -14.14 -28.10 -28.94
C LEU A 422 -13.33 -28.21 -30.24
N GLN A 423 -12.01 -28.17 -30.13
CA GLN A 423 -11.11 -28.24 -31.29
C GLN A 423 -11.18 -29.59 -32.02
N ASN A 424 -11.50 -30.66 -31.30
CA ASN A 424 -11.72 -31.98 -31.89
C ASN A 424 -13.07 -32.11 -32.65
N GLY A 425 -13.81 -31.02 -32.80
CA GLY A 425 -15.11 -30.98 -33.49
C GLY A 425 -16.32 -31.24 -32.60
N THR A 426 -16.12 -31.71 -31.36
CA THR A 426 -17.22 -32.02 -30.43
C THR A 426 -17.96 -30.74 -30.02
N ARG A 427 -19.29 -30.82 -29.96
CA ARG A 427 -20.17 -29.74 -29.51
C ARG A 427 -21.04 -30.20 -28.35
N PHE A 428 -21.21 -29.33 -27.37
CA PHE A 428 -22.12 -29.54 -26.24
C PHE A 428 -22.98 -28.30 -26.05
N SER A 429 -24.23 -28.49 -25.66
CA SER A 429 -25.13 -27.38 -25.29
C SER A 429 -25.89 -27.73 -24.03
N ARG A 430 -26.17 -26.73 -23.19
CA ARG A 430 -26.87 -26.88 -21.92
C ARG A 430 -27.76 -25.67 -21.68
N ASP A 431 -29.03 -25.94 -21.42
CA ASP A 431 -30.04 -24.94 -21.08
C ASP A 431 -30.65 -25.26 -19.72
N LEU A 432 -30.60 -24.28 -18.82
CA LEU A 432 -31.04 -24.41 -17.43
C LEU A 432 -31.93 -23.23 -17.03
N PRO A 433 -33.25 -23.42 -16.83
CA PRO A 433 -34.04 -22.46 -16.09
C PRO A 433 -33.59 -22.48 -14.61
N ILE A 434 -33.42 -21.30 -14.03
CA ILE A 434 -32.98 -21.10 -12.65
C ILE A 434 -34.05 -20.24 -11.97
N PHE A 435 -34.63 -20.76 -10.90
CA PHE A 435 -35.50 -19.98 -10.03
C PHE A 435 -34.85 -19.82 -8.67
N SER A 436 -34.84 -18.59 -8.15
CA SER A 436 -34.46 -18.32 -6.78
C SER A 436 -35.46 -17.39 -6.10
N LEU A 437 -35.63 -17.57 -4.79
CA LEU A 437 -36.51 -16.76 -3.96
C LEU A 437 -35.77 -16.42 -2.68
N ASP A 438 -35.46 -15.13 -2.50
CA ASP A 438 -34.79 -14.61 -1.33
C ASP A 438 -35.75 -13.85 -0.43
N THR A 439 -35.82 -14.24 0.84
CA THR A 439 -36.76 -13.66 1.80
C THR A 439 -36.08 -13.41 3.13
N GLY A 440 -36.39 -12.30 3.77
CA GLY A 440 -35.88 -11.99 5.09
C GLY A 440 -36.83 -11.07 5.87
N LEU A 441 -36.72 -11.13 7.19
CA LEU A 441 -37.45 -10.25 8.10
C LEU A 441 -36.46 -9.52 9.00
N PHE A 442 -36.87 -8.35 9.50
CA PHE A 442 -36.10 -7.55 10.45
C PHE A 442 -36.94 -7.36 11.71
N PHE A 443 -36.42 -7.83 12.85
CA PHE A 443 -37.04 -7.62 14.16
C PHE A 443 -36.07 -6.87 15.05
N ASP A 444 -36.39 -5.61 15.34
CA ASP A 444 -35.59 -4.77 16.21
C ASP A 444 -36.27 -4.61 17.58
N ARG A 445 -35.46 -4.63 18.63
CA ARG A 445 -35.91 -4.33 19.99
C ARG A 445 -34.86 -3.54 20.74
N GLU A 446 -35.31 -2.65 21.59
CA GLU A 446 -34.46 -2.05 22.62
C GLU A 446 -34.06 -3.10 23.66
N SER A 447 -32.84 -2.96 24.17
CA SER A 447 -32.24 -3.86 25.14
C SER A 447 -31.22 -3.11 25.98
N ARG A 448 -30.80 -3.72 27.08
CA ARG A 448 -29.73 -3.18 27.93
C ARG A 448 -28.73 -4.27 28.27
N LEU A 449 -27.45 -4.02 28.00
CA LEU A 449 -26.38 -4.98 28.27
C LEU A 449 -25.17 -4.24 28.86
N LEU A 450 -24.62 -4.76 29.97
CA LEU A 450 -23.47 -4.15 30.67
C LEU A 450 -23.65 -2.65 30.99
N GLY A 451 -24.89 -2.26 31.32
CA GLY A 451 -25.24 -0.88 31.71
C GLY A 451 -25.44 0.09 30.53
N ARG A 452 -25.22 -0.35 29.29
CA ARG A 452 -25.39 0.45 28.07
C ARG A 452 -26.71 0.14 27.39
N ASP A 453 -27.31 1.17 26.80
CA ASP A 453 -28.52 1.03 25.98
C ASP A 453 -28.14 0.50 24.60
N MET A 454 -28.90 -0.49 24.14
CA MET A 454 -28.56 -1.28 22.98
C MET A 454 -29.80 -1.49 22.10
N VAL A 455 -29.59 -1.59 20.80
CA VAL A 455 -30.59 -2.08 19.85
C VAL A 455 -30.17 -3.48 19.42
N GLN A 456 -31.03 -4.47 19.70
CA GLN A 456 -30.84 -5.82 19.21
C GLN A 456 -31.70 -6.03 17.96
N SER A 457 -31.07 -6.45 16.87
CA SER A 457 -31.76 -6.92 15.67
C SER A 457 -31.72 -8.44 15.59
N LEU A 458 -32.81 -9.04 15.12
CA LEU A 458 -32.94 -10.46 14.77
C LEU A 458 -33.44 -10.56 13.33
N GLU A 459 -32.62 -11.20 12.49
CA GLU A 459 -32.78 -11.23 11.04
C GLU A 459 -32.82 -12.68 10.53
N PRO A 460 -33.99 -13.33 10.58
CA PRO A 460 -34.18 -14.61 9.90
C PRO A 460 -34.22 -14.39 8.38
N ARG A 461 -33.57 -15.28 7.63
CA ARG A 461 -33.52 -15.29 6.18
C ARG A 461 -33.73 -16.70 5.64
N ALA A 462 -34.58 -16.81 4.62
CA ALA A 462 -34.82 -18.04 3.89
C ALA A 462 -34.55 -17.82 2.39
N TYR A 463 -33.77 -18.71 1.80
CA TYR A 463 -33.33 -18.62 0.41
C TYR A 463 -33.51 -19.95 -0.31
N TYR A 464 -34.46 -19.99 -1.24
CA TYR A 464 -34.79 -21.18 -2.02
C TYR A 464 -34.19 -21.09 -3.42
N VAL A 465 -33.66 -22.21 -3.92
CA VAL A 465 -33.11 -22.32 -5.28
C VAL A 465 -33.58 -23.62 -5.94
N ARG A 466 -34.08 -23.50 -7.17
CA ARG A 466 -34.46 -24.61 -8.04
C ARG A 466 -33.72 -24.53 -9.38
N ILE A 467 -32.90 -25.54 -9.66
CA ILE A 467 -32.18 -25.72 -10.93
C ILE A 467 -32.35 -27.20 -11.33
N PRO A 468 -32.95 -27.50 -12.49
CA PRO A 468 -33.16 -28.87 -12.91
C PRO A 468 -31.83 -29.56 -13.23
N TYR A 469 -31.80 -30.88 -13.06
CA TYR A 469 -30.62 -31.67 -13.41
C TYR A 469 -30.42 -31.76 -14.92
N ARG A 470 -29.17 -31.52 -15.33
CA ARG A 470 -28.64 -31.86 -16.64
C ARG A 470 -27.31 -32.56 -16.44
N ASP A 471 -27.12 -33.67 -17.14
CA ASP A 471 -25.86 -34.41 -17.12
C ASP A 471 -24.75 -33.58 -17.78
N GLN A 472 -23.72 -33.28 -16.98
CA GLN A 472 -22.58 -32.44 -17.37
C GLN A 472 -21.26 -33.21 -17.35
N ARG A 473 -21.28 -34.53 -17.20
CA ARG A 473 -20.05 -35.36 -17.05
C ARG A 473 -19.13 -35.26 -18.25
N ALA A 474 -19.69 -35.20 -19.46
CA ALA A 474 -18.94 -35.09 -20.71
C ALA A 474 -18.47 -33.65 -21.01
N PHE A 475 -18.95 -32.65 -20.28
CA PHE A 475 -18.59 -31.25 -20.52
C PHE A 475 -17.15 -30.99 -20.05
N PRO A 476 -16.33 -30.22 -20.77
CA PRO A 476 -15.01 -29.83 -20.31
C PRO A 476 -15.11 -28.98 -19.03
N ASN A 477 -14.02 -28.88 -18.26
CA ASN A 477 -13.89 -27.92 -17.16
C ASN A 477 -12.67 -27.03 -17.43
N PHE A 478 -12.91 -25.78 -17.79
CA PHE A 478 -11.91 -24.77 -18.10
C PHE A 478 -11.64 -23.85 -16.91
N ASP A 479 -12.68 -23.38 -16.24
CA ASP A 479 -12.61 -22.34 -15.20
C ASP A 479 -13.52 -22.58 -13.98
N SER A 480 -14.14 -23.75 -13.87
CA SER A 480 -15.03 -24.05 -12.74
C SER A 480 -14.32 -24.78 -11.60
N GLY A 481 -14.34 -24.17 -10.43
CA GLY A 481 -13.90 -24.73 -9.16
C GLY A 481 -15.04 -24.72 -8.15
N LEU A 482 -14.95 -25.54 -7.10
CA LEU A 482 -15.92 -25.47 -6.00
C LEU A 482 -15.61 -24.21 -5.18
N ALA A 483 -16.58 -23.31 -5.05
CA ALA A 483 -16.41 -22.13 -4.21
C ALA A 483 -16.26 -22.54 -2.74
N ASP A 484 -15.49 -21.76 -1.98
CA ASP A 484 -15.35 -22.02 -0.54
C ASP A 484 -16.70 -21.83 0.16
N PHE A 485 -17.16 -22.87 0.85
CA PHE A 485 -18.45 -22.83 1.52
C PHE A 485 -18.34 -22.00 2.81
N ASN A 486 -18.90 -20.80 2.76
CA ASN A 486 -18.97 -19.85 3.86
C ASN A 486 -20.39 -19.28 3.97
N PHE A 487 -20.66 -18.48 5.02
CA PHE A 487 -21.99 -17.95 5.28
C PHE A 487 -22.60 -17.17 4.10
N ALA A 488 -21.80 -16.39 3.36
CA ALA A 488 -22.28 -15.68 2.18
C ALA A 488 -22.57 -16.62 1.00
N GLN A 489 -21.70 -17.62 0.77
CA GLN A 489 -21.86 -18.61 -0.29
C GLN A 489 -23.10 -19.50 -0.10
N MET A 490 -23.65 -19.57 1.12
CA MET A 490 -24.93 -20.26 1.37
C MET A 490 -26.11 -19.62 0.64
N PHE A 491 -26.00 -18.37 0.20
CA PHE A 491 -27.05 -17.63 -0.50
C PHE A 491 -26.77 -17.48 -2.00
N SER A 492 -25.93 -18.35 -2.58
CA SER A 492 -25.69 -18.38 -4.02
C SER A 492 -26.56 -19.41 -4.75
N GLU A 493 -26.95 -19.09 -5.98
CA GLU A 493 -27.65 -20.03 -6.89
C GLU A 493 -26.72 -21.18 -7.31
N ASN A 494 -25.47 -20.83 -7.69
CA ASN A 494 -24.45 -21.78 -8.09
C ASN A 494 -23.37 -21.93 -7.01
N GLN A 495 -22.96 -23.16 -6.73
CA GLN A 495 -21.86 -23.45 -5.79
C GLN A 495 -20.48 -23.46 -6.46
N TYR A 496 -20.42 -23.49 -7.78
CA TYR A 496 -19.19 -23.45 -8.54
C TYR A 496 -18.83 -22.02 -8.93
N THR A 497 -17.54 -21.73 -9.00
CA THR A 497 -17.03 -20.57 -9.75
C THR A 497 -17.14 -20.85 -11.25
N GLY A 498 -17.13 -19.82 -12.08
CA GLY A 498 -17.22 -19.98 -13.54
C GLY A 498 -18.57 -20.55 -14.01
N SER A 499 -18.61 -21.01 -15.26
CA SER A 499 -19.87 -21.44 -15.91
C SER A 499 -19.78 -22.82 -16.57
N ASP A 500 -18.67 -23.56 -16.38
CA ASP A 500 -18.56 -24.94 -16.88
C ASP A 500 -19.39 -25.92 -16.07
N ARG A 501 -19.61 -25.62 -14.80
CA ARG A 501 -20.43 -26.43 -13.90
C ARG A 501 -21.47 -25.57 -13.23
N ILE A 502 -22.73 -25.99 -13.38
CA ILE A 502 -23.88 -25.39 -12.70
C ILE A 502 -24.56 -26.53 -11.96
N ASN A 503 -24.63 -26.43 -10.63
CA ASN A 503 -25.24 -27.49 -9.84
C ASN A 503 -26.74 -27.64 -10.16
N ASP A 504 -27.23 -28.87 -10.08
CA ASP A 504 -28.63 -29.09 -9.83
C ASP A 504 -28.97 -28.66 -8.40
N ALA A 505 -30.16 -28.08 -8.23
CA ALA A 505 -30.60 -27.51 -6.97
C ALA A 505 -32.09 -27.79 -6.76
N ASN A 506 -32.41 -28.31 -5.59
CA ASN A 506 -33.72 -28.23 -4.99
C ASN A 506 -33.49 -28.04 -3.51
N GLN A 507 -33.27 -26.81 -3.10
CA GLN A 507 -32.65 -26.54 -1.81
C GLN A 507 -33.22 -25.30 -1.16
N LEU A 508 -33.35 -25.35 0.16
CA LEU A 508 -33.77 -24.25 1.01
C LEU A 508 -32.64 -23.94 2.01
N THR A 509 -32.12 -22.73 1.96
CA THR A 509 -31.16 -22.23 2.96
C THR A 509 -31.93 -21.44 4.01
N LEU A 510 -31.75 -21.81 5.27
CA LEU A 510 -32.28 -21.09 6.41
C LEU A 510 -31.10 -20.55 7.22
N ALA A 511 -31.16 -19.26 7.58
CA ALA A 511 -30.22 -18.68 8.52
C ALA A 511 -30.92 -17.69 9.41
N VAL A 512 -30.33 -17.46 10.58
CA VAL A 512 -30.71 -16.37 11.47
C VAL A 512 -29.45 -15.63 11.88
N THR A 513 -29.50 -14.30 11.78
CA THR A 513 -28.45 -13.43 12.28
C THR A 513 -29.03 -12.57 13.40
N SER A 514 -28.36 -12.48 14.54
CA SER A 514 -28.68 -11.48 15.55
C SER A 514 -27.52 -10.51 15.69
N ARG A 515 -27.82 -9.22 15.72
CA ARG A 515 -26.85 -8.13 15.90
C ARG A 515 -27.21 -7.33 17.13
N LEU A 516 -26.19 -6.80 17.81
CA LEU A 516 -26.35 -5.91 18.95
C LEU A 516 -25.55 -4.64 18.68
N PHE A 517 -26.25 -3.52 18.62
CA PHE A 517 -25.68 -2.20 18.38
C PHE A 517 -25.81 -1.34 19.63
N GLU A 518 -24.82 -0.52 19.92
CA GLU A 518 -24.93 0.52 20.94
C GLU A 518 -25.82 1.66 20.43
N ALA A 519 -26.82 2.04 21.22
CA ALA A 519 -27.88 2.96 20.77
C ALA A 519 -27.35 4.35 20.41
N ASP A 520 -26.34 4.83 21.13
CA ASP A 520 -25.84 6.21 21.01
C ASP A 520 -24.94 6.44 19.78
N ASN A 521 -24.19 5.42 19.35
CA ASN A 521 -23.12 5.56 18.35
C ASN A 521 -23.18 4.52 17.22
N GLY A 522 -24.10 3.55 17.28
CA GLY A 522 -24.28 2.52 16.26
C GLY A 522 -23.18 1.46 16.19
N VAL A 523 -22.27 1.38 17.16
CA VAL A 523 -21.19 0.38 17.17
C VAL A 523 -21.77 -1.03 17.32
N GLU A 524 -21.49 -1.92 16.37
CA GLU A 524 -21.85 -3.34 16.44
C GLU A 524 -21.00 -4.07 17.49
N ARG A 525 -21.58 -4.30 18.66
CA ARG A 525 -20.93 -4.96 19.80
C ARG A 525 -20.88 -6.48 19.65
N ALA A 526 -21.90 -7.06 19.04
CA ALA A 526 -21.94 -8.48 18.76
C ALA A 526 -22.77 -8.78 17.51
N ARG A 527 -22.36 -9.79 16.76
CA ARG A 527 -23.08 -10.40 15.65
C ARG A 527 -22.95 -11.90 15.78
N VAL A 528 -24.06 -12.61 15.84
CA VAL A 528 -24.10 -14.07 15.87
C VAL A 528 -24.95 -14.52 14.70
N ALA A 529 -24.41 -15.38 13.84
CA ALA A 529 -25.16 -15.92 12.72
C ALA A 529 -25.01 -17.44 12.65
N ILE A 530 -26.11 -18.13 12.42
CA ILE A 530 -26.14 -19.57 12.18
C ILE A 530 -26.95 -19.85 10.93
N GLY A 531 -26.46 -20.74 10.07
CA GLY A 531 -27.09 -21.05 8.80
C GLY A 531 -26.86 -22.48 8.38
N GLN A 532 -27.88 -23.06 7.74
CA GLN A 532 -27.85 -24.39 7.15
C GLN A 532 -28.65 -24.41 5.85
N ARG A 533 -28.21 -25.22 4.89
CA ARG A 533 -28.94 -25.48 3.66
C ARG A 533 -29.48 -26.91 3.68
N PHE A 534 -30.74 -27.07 3.35
CA PHE A 534 -31.44 -28.34 3.26
C PHE A 534 -31.64 -28.70 1.79
N TYR A 535 -31.40 -29.96 1.44
CA TYR A 535 -31.52 -30.48 0.09
C TYR A 535 -32.76 -31.39 0.02
N PHE A 536 -33.65 -31.11 -0.93
CA PHE A 536 -34.84 -31.92 -1.20
C PHE A 536 -34.57 -33.00 -2.26
N ASP A 537 -33.55 -32.80 -3.11
CA ASP A 537 -33.07 -33.74 -4.10
C ASP A 537 -31.55 -33.92 -3.96
N ASP A 538 -31.03 -35.10 -4.29
CA ASP A 538 -29.59 -35.36 -4.34
C ASP A 538 -28.89 -34.47 -5.38
N GLN A 539 -27.72 -33.95 -4.98
CA GLN A 539 -26.88 -33.15 -5.86
C GLN A 539 -26.02 -34.06 -6.76
N ARG A 540 -26.37 -34.11 -8.05
CA ARG A 540 -25.78 -35.05 -9.00
C ARG A 540 -24.66 -34.44 -9.84
N VAL A 541 -24.63 -33.13 -10.01
CA VAL A 541 -23.59 -32.43 -10.79
C VAL A 541 -22.38 -32.12 -9.90
N THR A 542 -21.25 -32.76 -10.19
CA THR A 542 -19.99 -32.62 -9.46
C THR A 542 -18.78 -32.34 -10.37
N LEU A 543 -17.67 -31.85 -9.79
CA LEU A 543 -16.39 -31.72 -10.50
C LEU A 543 -15.71 -33.08 -10.74
N THR A 544 -15.84 -33.98 -9.77
CA THR A 544 -15.32 -35.35 -9.82
C THR A 544 -16.41 -36.33 -9.40
N GLU A 545 -16.42 -37.54 -9.97
CA GLU A 545 -17.39 -38.58 -9.60
C GLU A 545 -17.31 -38.94 -8.11
N THR A 546 -16.10 -38.93 -7.53
CA THR A 546 -15.86 -39.16 -6.10
C THR A 546 -16.44 -38.08 -5.18
N ALA A 547 -16.78 -36.90 -5.71
CA ALA A 547 -17.40 -35.83 -4.95
C ALA A 547 -18.93 -35.92 -4.92
N ARG A 548 -19.53 -36.86 -5.67
CA ARG A 548 -20.98 -37.07 -5.65
C ARG A 548 -21.40 -37.52 -4.26
N ARG A 549 -22.32 -36.75 -3.69
CA ARG A 549 -22.92 -36.99 -2.38
C ARG A 549 -24.30 -37.60 -2.64
N GLN A 550 -24.47 -38.87 -2.29
CA GLN A 550 -25.76 -39.54 -2.26
C GLN A 550 -26.32 -39.48 -0.84
N ASP A 551 -27.64 -39.36 -0.70
CA ASP A 551 -28.35 -39.36 0.58
C ASP A 551 -27.95 -38.21 1.53
N VAL A 552 -27.56 -37.05 0.98
CA VAL A 552 -27.21 -35.87 1.78
C VAL A 552 -28.40 -34.91 1.85
N THR A 553 -29.07 -34.91 3.00
CA THR A 553 -30.28 -34.09 3.24
C THR A 553 -29.98 -32.66 3.67
N ALA A 554 -28.75 -32.36 4.12
CA ALA A 554 -28.35 -31.02 4.54
C ALA A 554 -26.87 -30.71 4.29
N SER A 555 -26.54 -29.43 4.13
CA SER A 555 -25.17 -28.93 4.05
C SER A 555 -24.50 -28.97 5.41
N ASP A 556 -23.20 -28.65 5.43
CA ASP A 556 -22.50 -28.31 6.65
C ASP A 556 -23.24 -27.15 7.37
N LEU A 557 -23.31 -27.23 8.70
CA LEU A 557 -23.81 -26.16 9.55
C LEU A 557 -22.70 -25.11 9.73
N ILE A 558 -23.02 -23.84 9.47
CA ILE A 558 -22.10 -22.72 9.69
C ILE A 558 -22.61 -21.89 10.86
N ALA A 559 -21.72 -21.63 11.82
CA ALA A 559 -21.95 -20.67 12.89
C ALA A 559 -20.82 -19.64 12.91
N THR A 560 -21.18 -18.37 13.08
CA THR A 560 -20.24 -17.24 13.14
C THR A 560 -20.56 -16.34 14.31
N VAL A 561 -19.53 -15.78 14.94
CA VAL A 561 -19.62 -14.78 15.99
C VAL A 561 -18.65 -13.65 15.61
N GLY A 562 -19.08 -12.40 15.65
CA GLY A 562 -18.30 -11.24 15.24
C GLY A 562 -18.61 -10.01 16.10
N GLY A 563 -17.78 -8.97 16.04
CA GLY A 563 -18.09 -7.65 16.57
C GLY A 563 -17.06 -7.09 17.55
N GLN A 564 -17.45 -6.02 18.24
CA GLN A 564 -16.64 -5.33 19.26
C GLN A 564 -17.21 -5.53 20.67
N PRO A 565 -17.03 -6.71 21.28
CA PRO A 565 -17.70 -7.04 22.55
C PRO A 565 -17.29 -6.09 23.69
N LEU A 566 -16.10 -5.52 23.63
CA LEU A 566 -15.57 -4.50 24.53
C LEU A 566 -14.88 -3.42 23.72
N ASP A 567 -14.69 -2.24 24.32
CA ASP A 567 -13.90 -1.18 23.69
C ASP A 567 -12.49 -1.69 23.41
N ASN A 568 -11.98 -1.40 22.22
CA ASN A 568 -10.66 -1.81 21.75
C ASN A 568 -10.46 -3.31 21.51
N TRP A 569 -11.50 -4.13 21.61
CA TRP A 569 -11.47 -5.55 21.28
C TRP A 569 -12.30 -5.83 20.04
N TRP A 570 -11.74 -6.60 19.10
CA TRP A 570 -12.45 -7.13 17.94
C TRP A 570 -12.32 -8.65 17.96
N VAL A 571 -13.45 -9.31 17.76
CA VAL A 571 -13.54 -10.77 17.76
C VAL A 571 -14.27 -11.20 16.50
N ASP A 572 -13.71 -12.16 15.78
CA ASP A 572 -14.37 -12.85 14.68
C ASP A 572 -14.06 -14.35 14.77
N ALA A 573 -15.07 -15.17 15.01
CA ALA A 573 -14.98 -16.62 15.07
C ALA A 573 -15.96 -17.25 14.08
N ALA A 574 -15.56 -18.35 13.44
CA ALA A 574 -16.43 -19.12 12.57
C ALA A 574 -16.15 -20.61 12.72
N VAL A 575 -17.20 -21.43 12.67
CA VAL A 575 -17.12 -22.88 12.70
C VAL A 575 -18.02 -23.46 11.61
N GLN A 576 -17.48 -24.41 10.86
CA GLN A 576 -18.20 -25.20 9.88
C GLN A 576 -18.14 -26.66 10.29
N THR A 577 -19.32 -27.24 10.56
CA THR A 577 -19.46 -28.62 11.03
C THR A 577 -20.21 -29.45 10.01
N ASP A 578 -19.65 -30.61 9.67
CA ASP A 578 -20.32 -31.62 8.86
C ASP A 578 -21.58 -32.11 9.57
N SER A 579 -22.74 -31.90 8.97
CA SER A 579 -24.03 -32.22 9.59
C SER A 579 -24.29 -33.72 9.67
N ASN A 580 -23.69 -34.52 8.78
CA ASN A 580 -23.88 -35.97 8.74
C ASN A 580 -22.86 -36.70 9.64
N ALA A 581 -21.61 -36.25 9.63
CA ALA A 581 -20.53 -36.86 10.40
C ALA A 581 -20.34 -36.24 11.80
N HIS A 582 -21.04 -35.14 12.12
CA HIS A 582 -20.90 -34.34 13.33
C HIS A 582 -19.44 -33.95 13.65
N ARG A 583 -18.66 -33.67 12.60
CA ARG A 583 -17.23 -33.33 12.71
C ARG A 583 -16.96 -31.93 12.19
N THR A 584 -16.22 -31.14 12.95
CA THR A 584 -15.76 -29.83 12.49
C THR A 584 -14.81 -29.98 11.29
N ARG A 585 -15.13 -29.32 10.19
CA ARG A 585 -14.33 -29.25 8.96
C ARG A 585 -13.45 -28.01 8.94
N LYS A 586 -14.02 -26.86 9.31
CA LYS A 586 -13.28 -25.59 9.42
C LYS A 586 -13.58 -24.91 10.75
N ALA A 587 -12.56 -24.26 11.28
CA ALA A 587 -12.70 -23.36 12.43
C ALA A 587 -11.71 -22.21 12.29
N SER A 588 -12.16 -21.00 12.59
CA SER A 588 -11.33 -19.82 12.65
C SER A 588 -11.67 -18.98 13.87
N LEU A 589 -10.66 -18.31 14.40
CA LEU A 589 -10.78 -17.31 15.46
C LEU A 589 -9.78 -16.20 15.15
N ASN A 590 -10.25 -14.97 15.13
CA ASN A 590 -9.45 -13.76 15.06
C ASN A 590 -9.78 -12.92 16.28
N LEU A 591 -8.80 -12.62 17.10
CA LEU A 591 -8.88 -11.66 18.19
C LEU A 591 -7.89 -10.54 17.90
N ARG A 592 -8.36 -9.31 18.03
CA ARG A 592 -7.52 -8.11 17.95
C ARG A 592 -7.80 -7.23 19.16
N TYR A 593 -6.75 -6.81 19.84
CA TYR A 593 -6.79 -5.82 20.90
C TYR A 593 -5.95 -4.60 20.48
N GLN A 594 -6.59 -3.44 20.38
CA GLN A 594 -5.93 -2.20 19.92
C GLN A 594 -6.45 -0.98 20.71
N PRO A 595 -5.91 -0.71 21.91
CA PRO A 595 -6.35 0.40 22.75
C PRO A 595 -5.96 1.78 22.23
N GLN A 596 -4.93 1.87 21.41
CA GLN A 596 -4.48 3.10 20.78
C GLN A 596 -3.60 2.76 19.56
N PRO A 597 -3.37 3.71 18.64
CA PRO A 597 -2.35 3.56 17.61
C PRO A 597 -0.99 3.17 18.22
N GLY A 598 -0.31 2.19 17.62
CA GLY A 598 0.97 1.65 18.12
C GLY A 598 0.88 0.68 19.30
N LYS A 599 -0.31 0.39 19.84
CA LYS A 599 -0.57 -0.70 20.80
C LYS A 599 -1.53 -1.70 20.17
N LEU A 600 -1.02 -2.84 19.76
CA LEU A 600 -1.75 -3.85 19.00
C LEU A 600 -1.31 -5.25 19.41
N LEU A 601 -2.28 -6.12 19.69
CA LEU A 601 -2.10 -7.56 19.83
C LEU A 601 -3.11 -8.28 18.95
N ASN A 602 -2.65 -9.25 18.17
CA ASN A 602 -3.49 -10.10 17.34
C ASN A 602 -3.24 -11.57 17.67
N LEU A 603 -4.31 -12.35 17.76
CA LEU A 603 -4.31 -13.80 17.77
C LEU A 603 -5.20 -14.29 16.64
N ARG A 604 -4.67 -15.13 15.77
CA ARG A 604 -5.43 -15.82 14.74
C ARG A 604 -5.22 -17.32 14.85
N TYR A 605 -6.31 -18.07 14.90
CA TYR A 605 -6.32 -19.52 14.75
C TYR A 605 -7.07 -19.88 13.47
N ARG A 606 -6.54 -20.82 12.71
CA ARG A 606 -7.19 -21.36 11.52
C ARG A 606 -6.98 -22.86 11.46
N MET A 607 -8.09 -23.57 11.27
CA MET A 607 -8.13 -25.00 10.95
C MET A 607 -9.00 -25.20 9.72
N ASP A 608 -8.48 -25.94 8.75
CA ASP A 608 -9.21 -26.39 7.58
C ASP A 608 -8.75 -27.81 7.24
N LYS A 609 -9.62 -28.79 7.45
CA LYS A 609 -9.29 -30.21 7.24
C LYS A 609 -9.19 -30.57 5.76
N LEU A 610 -9.81 -29.82 4.86
CA LEU A 610 -9.78 -30.10 3.41
C LEU A 610 -8.44 -29.70 2.80
N THR A 611 -7.89 -28.58 3.24
CA THR A 611 -6.56 -28.10 2.83
C THR A 611 -5.44 -28.55 3.77
N ASP A 612 -5.80 -29.33 4.80
CA ASP A 612 -4.90 -29.89 5.80
C ASP A 612 -4.02 -28.82 6.49
N ILE A 613 -4.67 -27.70 6.83
CA ILE A 613 -4.09 -26.54 7.50
C ILE A 613 -4.56 -26.53 8.96
N LYS A 614 -3.61 -26.41 9.90
CA LYS A 614 -3.90 -26.14 11.31
C LYS A 614 -2.80 -25.28 11.91
N GLN A 615 -3.08 -24.01 12.15
CA GLN A 615 -2.07 -23.03 12.54
C GLN A 615 -2.59 -21.99 13.52
N ILE A 616 -1.64 -21.40 14.26
CA ILE A 616 -1.84 -20.26 15.14
C ILE A 616 -0.86 -19.15 14.74
N ASP A 617 -1.34 -17.93 14.63
CA ASP A 617 -0.60 -16.74 14.22
C ASP A 617 -0.79 -15.65 15.27
N LEU A 618 0.30 -15.29 15.93
CA LEU A 618 0.36 -14.23 16.94
C LEU A 618 1.11 -13.06 16.34
N SER A 619 0.59 -11.84 16.46
CA SER A 619 1.38 -10.64 16.13
C SER A 619 1.15 -9.52 17.15
N ALA A 620 2.17 -8.69 17.33
CA ALA A 620 2.15 -7.60 18.29
C ALA A 620 2.93 -6.39 17.76
N GLN A 621 2.43 -5.20 18.10
CA GLN A 621 3.18 -3.96 18.11
C GLN A 621 2.92 -3.31 19.48
N TRP A 622 3.95 -3.12 20.29
CA TRP A 622 3.75 -2.64 21.66
C TRP A 622 4.88 -1.74 22.15
N PRO A 623 4.59 -0.61 22.82
CA PRO A 623 5.60 0.21 23.47
C PRO A 623 6.10 -0.50 24.74
N ILE A 624 7.42 -0.63 24.87
CA ILE A 624 8.07 -1.24 26.05
C ILE A 624 8.68 -0.21 27.01
N GLY A 625 8.78 1.06 26.59
CA GLY A 625 9.25 2.19 27.41
C GLY A 625 10.31 3.05 26.70
N ARG A 626 10.51 4.29 27.16
CA ARG A 626 11.52 5.24 26.61
C ARG A 626 11.52 5.32 25.07
N ASN A 627 10.33 5.44 24.47
CA ASN A 627 10.09 5.51 23.02
C ASN A 627 10.43 4.24 22.21
N TRP A 628 10.81 3.14 22.87
CA TRP A 628 10.99 1.85 22.22
C TRP A 628 9.65 1.14 22.02
N HIS A 629 9.49 0.59 20.82
CA HIS A 629 8.40 -0.29 20.42
C HIS A 629 8.98 -1.61 19.96
N VAL A 630 8.33 -2.70 20.37
CA VAL A 630 8.61 -4.04 19.89
C VAL A 630 7.57 -4.39 18.86
N VAL A 631 8.03 -4.98 17.74
CA VAL A 631 7.17 -5.63 16.76
C VAL A 631 7.53 -7.10 16.70
N ALA A 632 6.53 -7.97 16.73
CA ALA A 632 6.75 -9.40 16.69
C ALA A 632 5.62 -10.12 15.96
N ARG A 633 5.97 -11.25 15.32
CA ARG A 633 5.01 -12.20 14.76
C ARG A 633 5.52 -13.62 14.88
N GLN A 634 4.62 -14.55 15.18
CA GLN A 634 4.87 -15.98 15.17
C GLN A 634 3.70 -16.71 14.52
N ASN A 635 3.91 -17.24 13.31
CA ASN A 635 2.98 -18.15 12.65
C ASN A 635 3.49 -19.60 12.78
N TRP A 636 2.73 -20.45 13.45
CA TRP A 636 3.09 -21.81 13.82
C TRP A 636 2.10 -22.82 13.24
N SER A 637 2.61 -23.78 12.47
CA SER A 637 1.86 -24.96 12.02
C SER A 637 1.78 -25.96 13.18
N ILE A 638 0.60 -26.07 13.78
CA ILE A 638 0.32 -27.05 14.85
C ILE A 638 0.44 -28.48 14.29
N LYS A 639 0.03 -28.66 13.03
CA LYS A 639 0.11 -29.92 12.32
C LYS A 639 1.56 -30.36 12.10
N ASP A 640 2.37 -29.52 11.46
CA ASP A 640 3.75 -29.87 11.08
C ASP A 640 4.74 -29.67 12.24
N ARG A 641 4.26 -29.16 13.38
CA ARG A 641 5.07 -28.81 14.56
C ARG A 641 6.26 -27.91 14.22
N ARG A 642 6.04 -26.91 13.37
CA ARG A 642 7.09 -25.98 12.91
C ARG A 642 6.58 -24.56 12.73
N SER A 643 7.49 -23.60 12.83
CA SER A 643 7.21 -22.21 12.49
C SER A 643 7.20 -22.02 10.98
N LEU A 644 6.10 -21.48 10.45
CA LEU A 644 5.97 -21.08 9.05
C LEU A 644 6.59 -19.70 8.82
N GLU A 645 6.40 -18.80 9.78
CA GLU A 645 6.95 -17.44 9.76
C GLU A 645 7.28 -16.98 11.18
N ARG A 646 8.39 -16.26 11.33
CA ARG A 646 8.79 -15.53 12.52
C ARG A 646 9.23 -14.13 12.12
N LEU A 647 8.78 -13.12 12.85
CA LEU A 647 9.25 -11.75 12.69
C LEU A 647 9.54 -11.20 14.08
N ALA A 648 10.67 -10.51 14.22
CA ALA A 648 11.01 -9.77 15.42
C ALA A 648 11.64 -8.45 15.01
N GLY A 649 11.29 -7.38 15.71
CA GLY A 649 11.90 -6.09 15.45
C GLY A 649 11.75 -5.13 16.62
N LEU A 650 12.63 -4.13 16.59
CA LEU A 650 12.68 -3.02 17.53
C LEU A 650 12.58 -1.73 16.73
N GLU A 651 11.73 -0.83 17.19
CA GLU A 651 11.62 0.51 16.67
C GLU A 651 11.86 1.52 17.79
N TYR A 652 12.67 2.54 17.54
CA TYR A 652 12.90 3.64 18.48
C TYR A 652 12.42 4.94 17.87
N ASN A 653 11.52 5.64 18.57
CA ASN A 653 11.04 6.95 18.16
C ASN A 653 11.81 8.08 18.87
N GLY A 654 12.77 8.70 18.17
CA GLY A 654 13.52 9.85 18.66
C GLY A 654 12.77 11.19 18.54
N GLY A 655 11.54 11.21 18.03
CA GLY A 655 10.76 12.42 17.76
C GLY A 655 11.09 13.04 16.40
N CYS A 656 12.36 13.38 16.15
CA CYS A 656 12.82 13.87 14.84
C CYS A 656 13.49 12.78 13.98
N TRP A 657 13.52 11.54 14.45
CA TRP A 657 13.99 10.37 13.70
C TRP A 657 13.36 9.10 14.25
N VAL A 658 13.34 8.04 13.43
CA VAL A 658 12.94 6.70 13.82
C VAL A 658 13.98 5.69 13.36
N PHE A 659 14.47 4.87 14.28
CA PHE A 659 15.32 3.72 13.94
C PHE A 659 14.50 2.44 13.99
N ARG A 660 14.70 1.56 13.01
CA ARG A 660 14.02 0.26 12.92
C ARG A 660 15.03 -0.83 12.62
N MET A 661 14.97 -1.88 13.42
CA MET A 661 15.72 -3.11 13.22
C MET A 661 14.71 -4.24 13.16
N VAL A 662 14.62 -4.94 12.04
CA VAL A 662 13.64 -6.02 11.84
C VAL A 662 14.32 -7.22 11.23
N THR A 663 14.10 -8.40 11.80
CA THR A 663 14.44 -9.68 11.19
C THR A 663 13.16 -10.46 10.93
N GLN A 664 13.11 -11.14 9.80
CA GLN A 664 12.05 -12.06 9.46
C GLN A 664 12.67 -13.39 9.04
N ARG A 665 12.00 -14.49 9.35
CA ARG A 665 12.31 -15.82 8.85
C ARG A 665 11.03 -16.46 8.35
N PHE A 666 11.02 -16.93 7.11
CA PHE A 666 9.87 -17.63 6.53
C PHE A 666 10.31 -18.81 5.67
N VAL A 667 9.42 -19.80 5.56
CA VAL A 667 9.59 -20.96 4.69
C VAL A 667 9.18 -20.57 3.26
N THR A 668 10.04 -20.83 2.29
CA THR A 668 9.78 -20.63 0.86
C THR A 668 9.41 -21.95 0.16
N SER A 669 9.02 -21.86 -1.12
CA SER A 669 8.81 -23.04 -1.97
C SER A 669 10.06 -23.93 -1.97
N GLY A 670 9.89 -25.25 -1.98
CA GLY A 670 10.99 -26.22 -1.87
C GLY A 670 11.54 -26.44 -0.45
N ASN A 671 10.79 -26.03 0.59
CA ASN A 671 11.15 -26.19 2.01
C ASN A 671 12.47 -25.50 2.42
N GLN A 672 12.89 -24.49 1.66
CA GLN A 672 14.01 -23.63 2.02
C GLN A 672 13.54 -22.54 2.99
N THR A 673 14.49 -21.89 3.66
CA THR A 673 14.19 -20.79 4.58
C THR A 673 14.91 -19.54 4.15
N SER A 674 14.18 -18.44 3.99
CA SER A 674 14.74 -17.09 3.84
C SER A 674 14.75 -16.41 5.21
N SER A 675 15.81 -15.66 5.50
CA SER A 675 15.96 -14.94 6.78
C SER A 675 16.44 -13.51 6.54
N PRO A 676 15.62 -12.63 5.93
CA PRO A 676 16.02 -11.27 5.70
C PRO A 676 16.17 -10.48 7.00
N PHE A 677 17.08 -9.52 6.96
CA PHE A 677 17.32 -8.57 8.02
C PHE A 677 17.30 -7.16 7.44
N PHE A 678 16.64 -6.27 8.16
CA PHE A 678 16.38 -4.91 7.76
C PHE A 678 16.90 -3.95 8.84
N LEU A 679 17.66 -2.96 8.41
CA LEU A 679 18.08 -1.83 9.22
C LEU A 679 17.65 -0.55 8.52
N GLN A 680 16.92 0.29 9.24
CA GLN A 680 16.46 1.57 8.74
C GLN A 680 16.68 2.67 9.77
N LEU A 681 17.29 3.77 9.35
CA LEU A 681 17.25 5.04 10.05
C LEU A 681 16.45 6.02 9.21
N GLU A 682 15.25 6.38 9.66
CA GLU A 682 14.43 7.43 9.05
C GLU A 682 14.67 8.72 9.82
N LEU A 683 15.36 9.67 9.18
CA LEU A 683 15.45 11.03 9.67
C LEU A 683 14.16 11.73 9.22
N ASN A 684 13.32 12.10 10.19
CA ASN A 684 12.03 12.72 9.89
C ASN A 684 12.31 14.00 9.11
N ASP A 685 11.48 14.24 8.10
CA ASP A 685 11.67 15.39 7.23
C ASP A 685 13.03 15.43 6.51
N LEU A 686 13.79 14.33 6.37
CA LEU A 686 14.96 14.29 5.47
C LEU A 686 14.97 13.06 4.57
N GLY A 687 14.76 11.87 5.10
CA GLY A 687 14.86 10.65 4.31
C GLY A 687 15.05 9.39 5.13
N ARG A 688 15.12 8.25 4.43
CA ARG A 688 15.35 6.92 5.01
C ARG A 688 16.68 6.37 4.53
N LEU A 689 17.53 5.99 5.47
CA LEU A 689 18.77 5.28 5.22
C LEU A 689 18.54 3.80 5.50
N GLY A 690 19.03 2.92 4.63
CA GLY A 690 18.91 1.47 4.83
C GLY A 690 17.67 0.82 4.19
N SER A 691 17.51 -0.47 4.42
CA SER A 691 16.44 -1.29 3.84
C SER A 691 15.11 -1.05 4.56
N ASN A 692 14.00 -0.99 3.82
CA ASN A 692 12.72 -0.53 4.36
C ASN A 692 11.82 -1.70 4.84
N PRO A 693 11.71 -1.97 6.16
CA PRO A 693 10.87 -3.05 6.66
C PRO A 693 9.39 -2.71 6.71
N LEU A 694 8.99 -1.46 6.42
CA LEU A 694 7.62 -1.00 6.65
C LEU A 694 6.57 -1.79 5.85
N GLN A 695 6.91 -2.19 4.62
CA GLN A 695 5.99 -3.02 3.82
C GLN A 695 5.84 -4.41 4.43
N THR A 696 6.94 -5.04 4.82
CA THR A 696 6.95 -6.31 5.54
C THR A 696 6.15 -6.24 6.84
N LEU A 697 6.33 -5.19 7.65
CA LEU A 697 5.59 -4.99 8.89
C LEU A 697 4.08 -4.82 8.65
N LYS A 698 3.69 -4.00 7.67
CA LYS A 698 2.28 -3.80 7.31
C LYS A 698 1.61 -5.06 6.79
N GLU A 699 2.30 -5.84 5.97
CA GLU A 699 1.77 -7.10 5.41
C GLU A 699 1.71 -8.21 6.47
N SER A 700 2.68 -8.24 7.39
CA SER A 700 2.80 -9.30 8.40
C SER A 700 1.95 -9.04 9.64
N ILE A 701 1.75 -7.78 10.03
CA ILE A 701 1.06 -7.38 11.26
C ILE A 701 -0.18 -6.53 10.89
N PRO A 702 -1.36 -7.15 10.74
CA PRO A 702 -2.59 -6.43 10.41
C PRO A 702 -2.94 -5.39 11.48
N GLY A 703 -3.06 -4.11 11.09
CA GLY A 703 -3.30 -2.99 12.00
C GLY A 703 -2.03 -2.26 12.46
N TYR A 704 -0.84 -2.67 12.00
CA TYR A 704 0.42 -1.98 12.29
C TYR A 704 0.35 -0.50 11.95
N THR A 705 0.77 0.35 12.89
CA THR A 705 0.80 1.79 12.73
C THR A 705 2.25 2.29 12.65
N LYS A 706 2.55 3.14 11.66
CA LYS A 706 3.87 3.80 11.57
C LYS A 706 4.00 4.83 12.70
N LEU A 707 5.15 4.85 13.39
CA LEU A 707 5.38 5.69 14.58
C LEU A 707 5.53 7.20 14.32
N ASN A 708 5.71 7.61 13.06
CA ASN A 708 6.05 8.98 12.64
C ASN A 708 5.27 9.42 11.40
#